data_AF-A0A1X7U199-F1
#
_entry.id   AF-A0A1X7U199-F1
#
_cell.length_a   1.000
_cell.length_b   1.000
_cell.length_c   1.000
_cell.angle_alpha   90.00
_cell.angle_beta   90.00
_cell.angle_gamma   90.00
#
_symmetry.space_group_name_H-M   'P 1'
#
loop_
_entity.id
_entity.type
_entity.pdbx_description
1 polymer ?
#
loop_
_entity_poly.entity_id
_entity_poly.type
_entity_poly.pdbx_seq_one_letter_code
_entity_poly.pdbx_strand_id
1 'polypeptide(L)'
;MNSYLLVTNDDQLEIFLCDSHPLTEDTIVVLSTNITHIIDNVSFCIINATYSLTLISDSSLQQAVINCSNNGSTQPTTGFAFINIHNLTLHSYYGFALLVINPSNVSIDSVFISTLSARHDHGGNFGSGMLFLFSDGTGTTKMPSVHVTINNADISGNFEIYSKNAKCLSEFQEIKKHAPVINAAGITVLYTQQNYSANVVIKNSVFSNNFGYSVAGAILILHYDTEASIHTEISRNYCPGASLSFFEYFSQTNYNFINKSNMELLLVKKCTFEKHGWNGYLNIGINTIVFLGSHNPPNNSKLTNFTFTDVYFLYNTAIGSSCIYAETYNRESTNKRIQIVLRNAHASFNVQYQYLGTGSQEYRYSIFPVITNSEKSGIFSNNVGSVFNITNADVVLDGNNLNFEGNIGEFGSVFVLQGSSVMYLADGLKAKFINNKAVTIGGAIYGYDYKCLYKNKKECLCMIQAEDFNNDITMYFNNNIATESGNAIISTNIHNCYINGNFYNVSAAASYLREISNGTLDNGLSTFSTKLCMCDKGKCLLFTERITIYPGQTLHISITALDDIGQKASSEVSVRLFQRRKISFKKTRKFFVPIFSWFVSSSKNVIISQKKCSIVPVTFFKRKDDDNSLGNKYLVITGRQQYTVEFPQQLKLPVDLEEDCPIGFQFDTDMGICKCSPILNNLDYIPFCKITLHLNQNSFPVISISKPSNFITVWIGLISNGTNSSYFGVSSSCYIYCSFNPKYTTFVVNESEITLANSSNISDRINICIDNREGPLCSQCITGYSAVFGSPECKQCSNWWLLTLIVYAVSGPLLVYLLYALKLTLTSGTINSFIFYAQILAVVENPELHHSYLFNFILLSKSIVALFNLSFYYPLCFYDGMSELMKSGIGLGFPFYLLFISIFCKAVQ
;
A
#
# COMPACT_ATOMS: atom_id res chain seq x y z
N MET A 1 28.65 36.51 59.53
CA MET A 1 28.10 35.53 60.49
C MET A 1 26.89 34.95 59.79
N ASN A 2 26.71 33.63 59.77
CA ASN A 2 25.49 33.07 59.18
C ASN A 2 24.40 33.11 60.24
N SER A 3 23.23 33.65 59.92
CA SER A 3 22.07 33.50 60.79
C SER A 3 21.54 32.08 60.68
N TYR A 4 21.16 31.48 61.81
CA TYR A 4 20.70 30.11 61.89
C TYR A 4 19.29 30.10 62.49
N LEU A 5 18.30 29.63 61.72
CA LEU A 5 16.89 29.63 62.10
C LEU A 5 16.34 28.21 62.05
N LEU A 6 15.89 27.66 63.18
CA LEU A 6 15.20 26.37 63.22
C LEU A 6 13.67 26.58 63.18
N VAL A 7 13.02 25.97 62.20
CA VAL A 7 11.58 26.04 61.96
C VAL A 7 10.94 24.77 62.52
N THR A 8 10.09 24.94 63.53
CA THR A 8 9.49 23.83 64.30
C THR A 8 7.97 23.85 64.33
N ASN A 9 7.34 24.87 63.73
CA ASN A 9 5.89 24.99 63.57
C ASN A 9 5.51 25.09 62.10
N ASP A 10 4.32 24.60 61.76
CA ASP A 10 3.83 24.44 60.39
C ASP A 10 3.86 25.76 59.59
N ASP A 11 3.39 26.89 60.15
CA ASP A 11 3.28 28.18 59.42
C ASP A 11 4.53 29.08 59.52
N GLN A 12 5.52 28.67 60.33
CA GLN A 12 6.65 29.54 60.71
C GLN A 12 7.58 29.86 59.53
N LEU A 13 7.64 28.94 58.54
CA LEU A 13 8.42 29.11 57.33
C LEU A 13 7.84 30.17 56.40
N GLU A 14 6.51 30.15 56.22
CA GLU A 14 5.77 31.15 55.43
C GLU A 14 5.94 32.54 56.07
N ILE A 15 5.70 32.66 57.37
CA ILE A 15 5.86 33.92 58.11
C ILE A 15 7.27 34.50 57.93
N PHE A 16 8.32 33.68 58.13
CA PHE A 16 9.70 34.15 58.05
C PHE A 16 10.08 34.67 56.67
N LEU A 17 9.67 33.98 55.61
CA LEU A 17 10.05 34.32 54.24
C LEU A 17 9.11 35.36 53.60
N CYS A 18 7.88 35.52 54.11
CA CYS A 18 6.84 36.33 53.46
C CYS A 18 6.45 37.63 54.18
N ASP A 19 6.66 37.76 55.50
CA ASP A 19 6.32 38.98 56.26
C ASP A 19 7.37 40.11 56.11
N SER A 20 7.81 40.39 54.89
CA SER A 20 8.42 41.68 54.49
C SER A 20 9.74 42.09 55.17
N HIS A 21 10.61 41.15 55.53
CA HIS A 21 12.00 41.45 55.89
C HIS A 21 12.95 40.97 54.77
N PRO A 22 13.60 41.87 54.00
CA PRO A 22 14.65 41.45 53.08
C PRO A 22 15.76 40.78 53.89
N LEU A 23 16.30 39.66 53.40
CA LEU A 23 17.45 39.00 54.03
C LEU A 23 18.58 40.04 54.19
N THR A 24 19.09 40.21 55.41
CA THR A 24 20.14 41.18 55.73
C THR A 24 21.52 40.55 55.81
N GLU A 25 21.61 39.22 55.81
CA GLU A 25 22.85 38.42 55.86
C GLU A 25 22.62 37.01 55.30
N ASP A 26 23.71 36.27 55.07
CA ASP A 26 23.64 34.86 54.66
C ASP A 26 22.92 34.04 55.73
N THR A 27 21.84 33.36 55.35
CA THR A 27 20.87 32.74 56.28
C THR A 27 20.75 31.26 56.01
N ILE A 28 20.81 30.44 57.07
CA ILE A 28 20.53 29.00 57.06
C ILE A 28 19.24 28.74 57.85
N VAL A 29 18.22 28.24 57.17
CA VAL A 29 16.94 27.83 57.72
C VAL A 29 16.91 26.32 57.82
N VAL A 30 16.69 25.78 59.01
CA VAL A 30 16.63 24.35 59.31
C VAL A 30 15.17 23.95 59.54
N LEU A 31 14.65 23.05 58.72
CA LEU A 31 13.27 22.62 58.70
C LEU A 31 13.09 21.34 59.51
N SER A 32 12.18 21.36 60.48
CA SER A 32 11.93 20.15 61.25
C SER A 32 11.22 19.06 60.43
N THR A 33 11.68 17.82 60.59
CA THR A 33 11.11 16.61 59.96
C THR A 33 9.87 16.05 60.63
N ASN A 34 9.59 16.48 61.86
CA ASN A 34 8.45 15.99 62.64
C ASN A 34 7.12 16.66 62.28
N ILE A 35 7.16 17.67 61.41
CA ILE A 35 6.01 18.50 61.06
C ILE A 35 5.92 18.71 59.55
N THR A 36 4.75 19.14 59.10
CA THR A 36 4.54 19.57 57.72
C THR A 36 4.47 21.10 57.70
N HIS A 37 5.43 21.75 57.06
CA HIS A 37 5.48 23.21 56.92
C HIS A 37 4.43 23.67 55.92
N ILE A 38 3.39 24.37 56.34
CA ILE A 38 2.26 24.75 55.50
C ILE A 38 2.52 26.14 54.89
N ILE A 39 2.17 26.29 53.61
CA ILE A 39 2.06 27.58 52.93
C ILE A 39 0.60 27.73 52.51
N ASP A 40 -0.16 28.57 53.21
CA ASP A 40 -1.64 28.53 53.16
C ASP A 40 -2.29 29.85 52.66
N ASN A 41 -1.57 30.99 52.63
CA ASN A 41 -2.28 32.28 52.58
C ASN A 41 -1.68 33.42 51.72
N VAL A 42 -0.83 33.14 50.73
CA VAL A 42 -0.32 34.20 49.83
C VAL A 42 -0.29 33.80 48.35
N SER A 43 -0.66 34.72 47.46
CA SER A 43 -0.08 34.81 46.12
C SER A 43 1.45 34.72 46.23
N PHE A 44 2.15 34.02 45.31
CA PHE A 44 3.62 33.86 45.28
C PHE A 44 4.39 34.89 46.12
N CYS A 45 4.97 34.40 47.21
CA CYS A 45 5.72 35.19 48.16
C CYS A 45 7.05 35.63 47.54
N ILE A 46 7.17 36.94 47.25
CA ILE A 46 8.33 37.51 46.58
C ILE A 46 9.45 37.76 47.59
N ILE A 47 10.50 36.95 47.51
CA ILE A 47 11.71 37.08 48.33
C ILE A 47 12.75 37.83 47.49
N ASN A 48 12.92 39.12 47.77
CA ASN A 48 13.99 39.94 47.19
C ASN A 48 15.19 39.94 48.14
N ALA A 49 16.29 39.30 47.76
CA ALA A 49 17.45 39.09 48.64
C ALA A 49 18.77 39.33 47.91
N THR A 50 19.69 40.07 48.55
CA THR A 50 21.07 40.26 48.10
C THR A 50 22.07 39.34 48.82
N TYR A 51 21.58 38.39 49.63
CA TYR A 51 22.38 37.47 50.46
C TYR A 51 21.94 36.02 50.22
N SER A 52 22.75 35.05 50.65
CA SER A 52 22.52 33.63 50.42
C SER A 52 21.44 33.07 51.34
N LEU A 53 20.59 32.18 50.83
CA LEU A 53 19.58 31.46 51.61
C LEU A 53 19.78 29.95 51.48
N THR A 54 19.94 29.25 52.61
CA THR A 54 20.12 27.79 52.65
C THR A 54 19.00 27.17 53.46
N LEU A 55 18.15 26.34 52.85
CA LEU A 55 17.09 25.59 53.52
C LEU A 55 17.54 24.13 53.69
N ILE A 56 17.78 23.69 54.92
CA ILE A 56 18.25 22.35 55.27
C ILE A 56 17.23 21.62 56.16
N SER A 57 17.19 20.30 56.15
CA SER A 57 16.40 19.53 57.11
C SER A 57 17.14 19.41 58.45
N ASP A 58 16.40 19.28 59.56
CA ASP A 58 16.96 18.92 60.87
C ASP A 58 17.44 17.45 60.96
N SER A 59 17.21 16.65 59.91
CA SER A 59 17.64 15.26 59.80
C SER A 59 18.40 15.00 58.50
N SER A 60 19.43 14.16 58.57
CA SER A 60 20.12 13.61 57.38
C SER A 60 19.46 12.34 56.85
N LEU A 61 18.48 11.79 57.58
CA LEU A 61 17.84 10.49 57.30
C LEU A 61 16.35 10.61 56.94
N GLN A 62 15.71 11.72 57.30
CA GLN A 62 14.30 11.99 57.06
C GLN A 62 14.16 13.34 56.35
N GLN A 63 13.11 13.50 55.57
CA GLN A 63 12.84 14.72 54.81
C GLN A 63 11.84 15.59 55.56
N ALA A 64 12.11 16.89 55.67
CA ALA A 64 11.11 17.86 56.11
C ALA A 64 10.08 18.07 55.00
N VAL A 65 8.80 18.13 55.33
CA VAL A 65 7.72 18.20 54.33
C VAL A 65 7.18 19.62 54.29
N ILE A 66 7.19 20.29 53.13
CA ILE A 66 6.50 21.57 52.92
C ILE A 66 5.24 21.32 52.09
N ASN A 67 4.07 21.66 52.63
CA ASN A 67 2.76 21.49 52.04
C ASN A 67 2.16 22.84 51.62
N CYS A 68 1.97 23.04 50.33
CA CYS A 68 1.17 24.15 49.82
C CYS A 68 -0.31 23.75 49.91
N SER A 69 -1.00 24.22 50.95
CA SER A 69 -2.43 23.94 51.14
C SER A 69 -3.27 24.88 50.28
N ASN A 70 -4.29 24.33 49.65
CA ASN A 70 -5.24 25.10 48.86
C ASN A 70 -6.60 25.04 49.56
N ASN A 71 -6.93 26.07 50.34
CA ASN A 71 -8.23 26.22 50.98
C ASN A 71 -9.33 26.52 49.93
N GLY A 72 -9.72 25.50 49.16
CA GLY A 72 -10.94 25.48 48.35
C GLY A 72 -11.06 26.53 47.23
N SER A 73 -10.00 27.28 46.92
CA SER A 73 -10.00 28.27 45.84
C SER A 73 -9.31 27.76 44.58
N THR A 74 -9.82 28.17 43.43
CA THR A 74 -9.72 27.49 42.12
C THR A 74 -8.35 27.58 41.40
N GLN A 75 -7.26 27.94 42.06
CA GLN A 75 -5.91 28.05 41.47
C GLN A 75 -4.82 27.75 42.52
N PRO A 76 -3.73 27.01 42.20
CA PRO A 76 -2.58 26.95 43.08
C PRO A 76 -1.78 28.25 42.92
N THR A 77 -2.03 29.23 43.78
CA THR A 77 -1.37 30.55 43.75
C THR A 77 -0.25 30.72 44.79
N THR A 78 0.08 29.67 45.53
CA THR A 78 0.95 29.71 46.71
C THR A 78 2.33 29.07 46.41
N GLY A 79 3.41 29.75 46.78
CA GLY A 79 4.80 29.30 46.59
C GLY A 79 5.80 30.44 46.83
N PHE A 80 7.10 30.15 46.74
CA PHE A 80 8.16 31.17 46.84
C PHE A 80 8.59 31.65 45.46
N ALA A 81 8.60 32.96 45.24
CA ALA A 81 9.15 33.60 44.07
C ALA A 81 10.41 34.36 44.50
N PHE A 82 11.56 33.98 43.98
CA PHE A 82 12.80 34.64 44.36
C PHE A 82 13.27 35.65 43.30
N ILE A 83 13.73 36.82 43.75
CA ILE A 83 14.30 37.88 42.92
C ILE A 83 15.72 38.19 43.42
N ASN A 84 16.71 38.22 42.53
CA ASN A 84 18.10 38.63 42.78
C ASN A 84 18.96 37.74 43.74
N ILE A 85 18.65 36.46 43.92
CA ILE A 85 19.48 35.59 44.79
C ILE A 85 20.88 35.31 44.19
N HIS A 86 21.90 35.24 45.07
CA HIS A 86 23.28 34.83 44.74
C HIS A 86 23.62 33.36 45.09
N ASN A 87 22.88 32.71 46.00
CA ASN A 87 23.03 31.27 46.33
C ASN A 87 21.76 30.72 47.01
N LEU A 88 21.24 29.57 46.52
CA LEU A 88 20.02 28.93 47.03
C LEU A 88 20.20 27.41 47.15
N THR A 89 20.09 26.87 48.36
CA THR A 89 20.07 25.41 48.59
C THR A 89 18.68 25.05 49.14
N LEU A 90 17.98 24.12 48.49
CA LEU A 90 16.61 23.73 48.84
C LEU A 90 16.52 22.23 49.12
N HIS A 91 16.01 21.88 50.30
CA HIS A 91 15.69 20.50 50.67
C HIS A 91 14.17 20.34 50.91
N SER A 92 13.49 19.62 50.01
CA SER A 92 12.12 19.04 50.13
C SER A 92 10.91 20.02 50.09
N TYR A 93 10.02 19.87 49.09
CA TYR A 93 8.92 20.81 48.77
C TYR A 93 7.90 20.27 47.73
N TYR A 94 6.69 20.85 47.65
CA TYR A 94 5.55 20.39 46.82
C TYR A 94 4.86 21.51 46.00
N GLY A 95 4.57 21.29 44.71
CA GLY A 95 3.91 22.24 43.77
C GLY A 95 4.70 22.48 42.46
N PHE A 96 4.57 23.66 41.82
CA PHE A 96 5.77 24.27 41.24
C PHE A 96 6.68 24.49 42.42
N ALA A 97 7.52 23.49 42.63
CA ALA A 97 8.39 23.41 43.74
C ALA A 97 9.18 24.73 43.75
N LEU A 98 9.79 25.14 42.63
CA LEU A 98 10.57 26.37 42.55
C LEU A 98 10.09 27.32 41.45
N LEU A 99 9.79 28.58 41.78
CA LEU A 99 9.66 29.67 40.82
C LEU A 99 10.84 30.64 40.97
N VAL A 100 11.66 30.76 39.93
CA VAL A 100 12.81 31.66 39.89
C VAL A 100 12.61 32.71 38.80
N ILE A 101 12.58 33.99 39.18
CA ILE A 101 12.38 35.11 38.25
C ILE A 101 13.65 35.95 38.22
N ASN A 102 14.25 36.11 37.03
CA ASN A 102 15.45 36.92 36.80
C ASN A 102 16.57 36.68 37.84
N PRO A 103 17.01 35.42 38.07
CA PRO A 103 18.06 35.12 39.05
C PRO A 103 19.37 35.81 38.70
N SER A 104 20.18 36.26 39.67
CA SER A 104 21.49 36.87 39.39
C SER A 104 22.62 35.96 39.86
N ASN A 105 23.11 35.09 38.96
CA ASN A 105 24.15 34.07 39.22
C ASN A 105 23.74 33.04 40.29
N VAL A 106 22.74 32.21 39.98
CA VAL A 106 22.22 31.20 40.90
C VAL A 106 22.81 29.81 40.59
N SER A 107 23.27 29.13 41.64
CA SER A 107 23.62 27.70 41.60
C SER A 107 22.65 26.91 42.48
N ILE A 108 22.07 25.85 41.92
CA ILE A 108 21.17 24.90 42.58
C ILE A 108 21.84 23.54 42.50
N ASP A 109 22.13 22.91 43.63
CA ASP A 109 22.85 21.64 43.70
C ASP A 109 22.11 20.63 44.58
N SER A 110 22.12 19.36 44.19
CA SER A 110 21.61 18.22 44.98
C SER A 110 20.13 18.33 45.40
N VAL A 111 19.26 18.76 44.48
CA VAL A 111 17.83 18.93 44.74
C VAL A 111 17.03 17.68 44.35
N PHE A 112 16.12 17.23 45.21
CA PHE A 112 15.14 16.17 44.91
C PHE A 112 13.73 16.75 44.78
N ILE A 113 13.07 16.52 43.64
CA ILE A 113 11.72 17.03 43.33
C ILE A 113 10.84 15.87 42.88
N SER A 114 9.78 15.59 43.63
CA SER A 114 8.77 14.63 43.21
C SER A 114 7.38 15.03 43.70
N THR A 115 6.34 14.59 42.98
CA THR A 115 4.95 14.78 43.41
C THR A 115 4.39 13.50 44.03
N LEU A 116 3.82 13.60 45.24
CA LEU A 116 3.02 12.54 45.84
C LEU A 116 1.62 12.55 45.23
N SER A 117 1.41 11.72 44.21
CA SER A 117 0.11 11.18 43.77
C SER A 117 -1.14 11.99 44.19
N ALA A 118 -1.65 12.85 43.32
CA ALA A 118 -3.08 13.13 43.25
C ALA A 118 -3.52 13.53 41.84
N ARG A 119 -4.15 12.57 41.12
CA ARG A 119 -5.02 12.90 39.97
C ARG A 119 -6.17 13.75 40.50
N HIS A 120 -6.09 15.07 40.35
CA HIS A 120 -7.22 15.94 40.57
C HIS A 120 -7.72 16.48 39.23
N ASP A 121 -8.95 16.09 38.86
CA ASP A 121 -9.73 16.60 37.71
C ASP A 121 -10.13 18.07 37.94
N HIS A 122 -9.17 18.99 37.94
CA HIS A 122 -9.43 20.42 38.12
C HIS A 122 -8.96 21.20 36.87
N GLY A 123 -9.86 22.03 36.36
CA GLY A 123 -9.88 22.53 34.97
C GLY A 123 -8.84 23.58 34.56
N GLY A 124 -7.61 23.56 35.09
CA GLY A 124 -6.52 24.44 34.68
C GLY A 124 -5.24 23.68 34.30
N ASN A 125 -4.51 24.17 33.30
CA ASN A 125 -3.22 23.63 32.90
C ASN A 125 -2.12 24.19 33.79
N PHE A 126 -1.59 23.38 34.70
CA PHE A 126 -0.45 23.74 35.54
C PHE A 126 0.63 22.68 35.39
N GLY A 127 1.89 23.13 35.27
CA GLY A 127 3.03 22.22 35.36
C GLY A 127 3.48 22.02 36.79
N SER A 128 4.53 21.25 36.94
CA SER A 128 5.12 20.88 38.22
C SER A 128 6.64 20.98 38.15
N GLY A 129 7.30 20.91 39.31
CA GLY A 129 8.74 20.98 39.41
C GLY A 129 9.28 22.41 39.42
N MET A 130 10.16 22.80 38.50
CA MET A 130 10.84 24.11 38.52
C MET A 130 10.40 24.98 37.35
N LEU A 131 10.17 26.28 37.59
CA LEU A 131 9.94 27.29 36.56
C LEU A 131 10.99 28.39 36.68
N PHE A 132 11.75 28.59 35.62
CA PHE A 132 12.66 29.72 35.43
C PHE A 132 12.03 30.70 34.45
N LEU A 133 11.77 31.92 34.89
CA LEU A 133 11.26 33.00 34.06
C LEU A 133 12.31 34.10 33.93
N PHE A 134 12.70 34.38 32.69
CA PHE A 134 13.54 35.50 32.33
C PHE A 134 12.67 36.52 31.60
N SER A 135 12.44 37.67 32.22
CA SER A 135 11.62 38.76 31.68
C SER A 135 12.28 40.12 31.91
N ASP A 136 11.96 41.12 31.10
CA ASP A 136 12.38 42.49 31.38
C ASP A 136 11.53 43.07 32.51
N GLY A 137 12.18 43.69 33.50
CA GLY A 137 11.46 44.46 34.51
C GLY A 137 10.82 45.72 33.91
N THR A 138 9.87 46.34 34.62
CA THR A 138 9.18 47.58 34.22
C THR A 138 10.08 48.83 34.20
N GLY A 139 11.41 48.68 34.19
CA GLY A 139 12.40 49.76 34.28
C GLY A 139 13.49 49.66 33.21
N THR A 140 13.93 50.81 32.71
CA THR A 140 14.87 51.01 31.58
C THR A 140 16.34 50.68 31.88
N THR A 141 16.64 49.98 32.98
CA THR A 141 18.03 49.67 33.35
C THR A 141 18.47 48.35 32.72
N LYS A 142 19.60 48.36 32.00
CA LYS A 142 20.23 47.16 31.47
C LYS A 142 20.62 46.23 32.63
N MET A 143 19.95 45.10 32.76
CA MET A 143 20.35 44.06 33.72
C MET A 143 21.65 43.38 33.27
N PRO A 144 22.52 42.96 34.22
CA PRO A 144 23.69 42.15 33.90
C PRO A 144 23.30 40.78 33.32
N SER A 145 24.24 40.12 32.64
CA SER A 145 24.02 38.76 32.15
C SER A 145 23.71 37.80 33.30
N VAL A 146 22.66 37.02 33.13
CA VAL A 146 22.17 36.06 34.11
C VAL A 146 22.72 34.67 33.81
N HIS A 147 23.25 34.00 34.84
CA HIS A 147 23.68 32.62 34.77
C HIS A 147 22.97 31.76 35.82
N VAL A 148 22.42 30.62 35.40
CA VAL A 148 21.81 29.61 36.27
C VAL A 148 22.52 28.29 36.07
N THR A 149 22.89 27.63 37.15
CA THR A 149 23.44 26.27 37.13
C THR A 149 22.62 25.36 38.02
N ILE A 150 22.13 24.25 37.46
CA ILE A 150 21.46 23.16 38.16
C ILE A 150 22.38 21.95 38.08
N ASN A 151 22.73 21.38 39.22
CA ASN A 151 23.65 20.25 39.31
C ASN A 151 23.09 19.17 40.25
N ASN A 152 23.37 17.91 39.93
CA ASN A 152 22.99 16.77 40.78
C ASN A 152 21.51 16.74 41.19
N ALA A 153 20.60 17.23 40.34
CA ALA A 153 19.17 17.24 40.66
C ALA A 153 18.53 15.89 40.31
N ASP A 154 17.62 15.39 41.13
CA ASP A 154 16.77 14.23 40.85
C ASP A 154 15.31 14.69 40.82
N ILE A 155 14.74 14.73 39.63
CA ILE A 155 13.40 15.23 39.35
C ILE A 155 12.59 14.05 38.84
N SER A 156 11.69 13.53 39.68
CA SER A 156 11.01 12.27 39.40
C SER A 156 9.54 12.23 39.76
N GLY A 157 8.75 11.48 38.98
CA GLY A 157 7.33 11.21 39.27
C GLY A 157 6.45 12.47 39.28
N ASN A 158 6.84 13.50 38.54
CA ASN A 158 6.06 14.74 38.43
C ASN A 158 5.02 14.63 37.30
N PHE A 159 3.90 15.34 37.42
CA PHE A 159 2.80 15.33 36.46
C PHE A 159 2.36 16.75 36.07
N GLU A 160 2.27 17.02 34.78
CA GLU A 160 1.56 18.18 34.24
C GLU A 160 0.12 17.72 33.92
N ILE A 161 -0.90 18.38 34.47
CA ILE A 161 -2.31 18.01 34.24
C ILE A 161 -2.89 18.87 33.11
N TYR A 162 -3.44 18.20 32.10
CA TYR A 162 -4.11 18.84 30.96
C TYR A 162 -5.63 18.92 31.16
N SER A 163 -6.18 20.12 31.04
CA SER A 163 -7.61 20.38 30.95
C SER A 163 -8.08 20.21 29.49
N LYS A 164 -9.22 19.53 29.27
CA LYS A 164 -9.83 19.30 27.94
C LYS A 164 -10.06 20.57 27.09
N ASN A 165 -9.98 21.76 27.68
CA ASN A 165 -10.16 23.03 27.01
C ASN A 165 -8.86 23.71 26.58
N ALA A 166 -7.70 23.14 26.92
CA ALA A 166 -6.42 23.71 26.53
C ALA A 166 -6.07 23.32 25.10
N LYS A 167 -6.04 24.31 24.21
CA LYS A 167 -5.68 24.15 22.81
C LYS A 167 -4.29 23.51 22.68
N CYS A 168 -4.17 22.40 21.94
CA CYS A 168 -2.90 21.71 21.69
C CYS A 168 -1.87 22.63 21.02
N LEU A 169 -0.59 22.25 20.99
CA LEU A 169 0.45 23.00 20.24
C LEU A 169 0.10 23.28 18.77
N SER A 170 -0.74 22.45 18.16
CA SER A 170 -1.27 22.64 16.81
C SER A 170 -2.22 23.84 16.66
N GLU A 171 -2.68 24.42 17.77
CA GLU A 171 -3.71 25.46 17.85
C GLU A 171 -3.19 26.80 18.41
N PHE A 172 -1.88 27.06 18.32
CA PHE A 172 -1.25 28.35 18.64
C PHE A 172 -1.81 29.57 17.85
N GLN A 173 -2.74 29.37 16.91
CA GLN A 173 -3.29 30.42 16.03
C GLN A 173 -4.12 31.49 16.77
N GLU A 174 -4.49 31.28 18.04
CA GLU A 174 -5.38 32.19 18.78
C GLU A 174 -4.75 32.97 19.95
N ILE A 175 -3.46 32.78 20.25
CA ILE A 175 -2.82 33.41 21.42
C ILE A 175 -2.40 34.85 21.08
N LYS A 176 -3.37 35.76 21.05
CA LYS A 176 -3.16 37.17 20.67
C LYS A 176 -2.99 38.14 21.85
N LYS A 177 -3.08 37.70 23.12
CA LYS A 177 -3.07 38.66 24.24
C LYS A 177 -2.28 38.29 25.51
N HIS A 178 -2.08 37.02 25.88
CA HIS A 178 -1.41 36.65 27.15
C HIS A 178 -0.36 35.56 26.88
N ALA A 179 0.76 35.59 27.62
CA ALA A 179 1.77 34.54 27.57
C ALA A 179 1.10 33.18 27.90
N PRO A 180 1.22 32.16 27.04
CA PRO A 180 0.57 30.89 27.30
C PRO A 180 1.23 30.23 28.52
N VAL A 181 0.41 29.73 29.44
CA VAL A 181 0.87 28.88 30.53
C VAL A 181 1.25 27.53 29.90
N ILE A 182 2.50 27.41 29.47
CA ILE A 182 3.07 26.19 28.91
C ILE A 182 4.12 25.69 29.89
N ASN A 183 3.90 24.51 30.44
CA ASN A 183 4.75 24.00 31.50
C ASN A 183 5.13 22.54 31.23
N ALA A 184 6.34 22.16 31.63
CA ALA A 184 6.74 20.76 31.78
C ALA A 184 6.34 20.23 33.16
N ALA A 185 6.42 18.90 33.32
CA ALA A 185 6.28 18.30 34.64
C ALA A 185 7.58 18.37 35.47
N GLY A 186 8.76 18.57 34.87
CA GLY A 186 10.04 18.64 35.59
C GLY A 186 10.64 20.04 35.71
N ILE A 187 11.13 20.62 34.61
CA ILE A 187 11.75 21.94 34.53
C ILE A 187 11.15 22.68 33.33
N THR A 188 10.71 23.89 33.56
CA THR A 188 10.29 24.85 32.54
C THR A 188 11.25 26.04 32.56
N VAL A 189 11.84 26.36 31.40
CA VAL A 189 12.70 27.52 31.20
C VAL A 189 12.02 28.42 30.18
N LEU A 190 11.60 29.60 30.62
CA LEU A 190 10.88 30.58 29.81
C LEU A 190 11.72 31.84 29.61
N TYR A 191 12.19 32.03 28.38
CA TYR A 191 12.86 33.25 27.94
C TYR A 191 11.84 34.20 27.29
N THR A 192 11.73 35.41 27.84
CA THR A 192 10.88 36.51 27.33
C THR A 192 11.60 37.87 27.30
N GLN A 193 12.83 37.91 27.81
CA GLN A 193 13.62 39.12 27.99
C GLN A 193 14.18 39.68 26.67
N GLN A 194 14.31 40.99 26.57
CA GLN A 194 14.88 41.67 25.41
C GLN A 194 16.27 42.23 25.71
N ASN A 195 16.52 42.66 26.95
CA ASN A 195 17.62 43.59 27.24
C ASN A 195 18.88 42.95 27.87
N TYR A 196 18.86 41.68 28.24
CA TYR A 196 19.99 41.02 28.91
C TYR A 196 20.13 39.54 28.52
N SER A 197 21.37 39.05 28.55
CA SER A 197 21.67 37.66 28.19
C SER A 197 21.36 36.70 29.33
N ALA A 198 20.87 35.50 29.03
CA ALA A 198 20.56 34.48 30.03
C ALA A 198 21.13 33.11 29.63
N ASN A 199 21.86 32.48 30.54
CA ASN A 199 22.43 31.14 30.37
C ASN A 199 21.88 30.18 31.44
N VAL A 200 21.41 29.00 31.03
CA VAL A 200 20.95 27.94 31.94
C VAL A 200 21.76 26.67 31.66
N VAL A 201 22.42 26.14 32.69
CA VAL A 201 23.23 24.92 32.61
C VAL A 201 22.64 23.86 33.54
N ILE A 202 22.20 22.72 33.00
CA ILE A 202 21.67 21.57 33.74
C ILE A 202 22.64 20.41 33.59
N LYS A 203 23.24 19.94 34.69
CA LYS A 203 24.25 18.88 34.64
C LYS A 203 24.11 17.80 35.71
N ASN A 204 24.61 16.60 35.41
CA ASN A 204 24.66 15.45 36.33
C ASN A 204 23.31 15.13 37.02
N SER A 205 22.20 15.38 36.35
CA SER A 205 20.85 15.31 36.90
C SER A 205 20.07 14.11 36.34
N VAL A 206 19.11 13.62 37.10
CA VAL A 206 18.23 12.51 36.75
C VAL A 206 16.81 13.03 36.57
N PHE A 207 16.19 12.67 35.47
CA PHE A 207 14.79 12.96 35.19
C PHE A 207 14.06 11.65 35.00
N SER A 208 13.26 11.19 35.96
CA SER A 208 12.64 9.86 35.87
C SER A 208 11.12 9.88 36.01
N ASN A 209 10.41 9.20 35.10
CA ASN A 209 8.96 9.06 35.17
C ASN A 209 8.18 10.40 35.26
N ASN A 210 8.68 11.46 34.63
CA ASN A 210 7.97 12.74 34.57
C ASN A 210 6.99 12.73 33.40
N PHE A 211 5.72 13.00 33.68
CA PHE A 211 4.64 12.84 32.72
C PHE A 211 4.00 14.18 32.35
N GLY A 212 4.13 14.56 31.08
CA GLY A 212 3.55 15.78 30.51
C GLY A 212 2.50 15.46 29.46
N TYR A 213 1.31 16.07 29.56
CA TYR A 213 0.22 15.89 28.59
C TYR A 213 0.31 16.88 27.41
N SER A 214 0.89 18.08 27.59
CA SER A 214 0.86 19.13 26.56
C SER A 214 2.10 19.19 25.67
N VAL A 215 3.30 19.32 26.25
CA VAL A 215 4.54 19.62 25.48
C VAL A 215 5.74 18.77 25.89
N ALA A 216 6.10 18.76 27.17
CA ALA A 216 7.28 18.05 27.67
C ALA A 216 7.01 17.38 29.01
N GLY A 217 7.46 16.14 29.16
CA GLY A 217 7.43 15.43 30.43
C GLY A 217 8.45 15.99 31.40
N ALA A 218 9.72 16.11 30.99
CA ALA A 218 10.79 16.51 31.90
C ALA A 218 11.25 17.95 31.73
N ILE A 219 11.72 18.34 30.55
CA ILE A 219 12.33 19.66 30.36
C ILE A 219 11.63 20.38 29.21
N LEU A 220 11.11 21.57 29.46
CA LEU A 220 10.61 22.49 28.46
C LEU A 220 11.47 23.74 28.43
N ILE A 221 11.95 24.11 27.25
CA ILE A 221 12.63 25.38 26.99
C ILE A 221 11.80 26.15 25.97
N LEU A 222 11.29 27.32 26.37
CA LEU A 222 10.45 28.17 25.53
C LEU A 222 11.13 29.53 25.34
N HIS A 223 11.36 29.87 24.08
CA HIS A 223 11.86 31.15 23.62
C HIS A 223 10.70 31.94 23.00
N TYR A 224 10.16 32.92 23.73
CA TYR A 224 9.00 33.70 23.31
C TYR A 224 9.43 35.15 23.03
N ASP A 225 9.38 35.55 21.75
CA ASP A 225 9.71 36.91 21.28
C ASP A 225 11.04 37.49 21.79
N THR A 226 11.99 36.68 22.25
CA THR A 226 13.21 37.16 22.93
C THR A 226 14.25 37.64 21.90
N GLU A 227 14.72 38.89 22.03
CA GLU A 227 15.82 39.44 21.20
C GLU A 227 17.21 39.20 21.79
N ALA A 228 17.30 38.92 23.10
CA ALA A 228 18.56 38.73 23.79
C ALA A 228 19.29 37.42 23.41
N SER A 229 20.59 37.36 23.75
CA SER A 229 21.39 36.14 23.66
C SER A 229 20.95 35.14 24.74
N ILE A 230 20.61 33.92 24.32
CA ILE A 230 20.25 32.83 25.22
C ILE A 230 21.07 31.59 24.89
N HIS A 231 21.38 30.82 25.92
CA HIS A 231 22.01 29.51 25.79
C HIS A 231 21.46 28.57 26.86
N THR A 232 21.16 27.34 26.47
CA THR A 232 20.85 26.27 27.42
C THR A 232 21.78 25.08 27.17
N GLU A 233 22.51 24.66 28.21
CA GLU A 233 23.34 23.45 28.19
C GLU A 233 22.69 22.37 29.06
N ILE A 234 22.54 21.16 28.52
CA ILE A 234 22.06 19.96 29.22
C ILE A 234 23.17 18.91 29.12
N SER A 235 23.80 18.53 30.23
CA SER A 235 24.95 17.64 30.19
C SER A 235 25.01 16.53 31.22
N ARG A 236 25.41 15.32 30.82
CA ARG A 236 25.56 14.15 31.71
C ARG A 236 24.28 13.79 32.46
N ASN A 237 23.12 13.97 31.83
CA ASN A 237 21.84 13.69 32.45
C ASN A 237 21.30 12.32 32.03
N TYR A 238 20.61 11.65 32.95
CA TYR A 238 19.89 10.40 32.70
C TYR A 238 18.40 10.67 32.70
N CYS A 239 17.71 10.40 31.59
CA CYS A 239 16.31 10.75 31.36
C CYS A 239 15.46 9.49 31.08
N PRO A 240 15.23 8.60 32.07
CA PRO A 240 14.34 7.47 31.90
C PRO A 240 12.85 7.89 31.91
N GLY A 241 12.16 7.75 30.79
CA GLY A 241 10.74 8.14 30.71
C GLY A 241 10.49 9.65 30.92
N ALA A 242 11.47 10.49 30.61
CA ALA A 242 11.49 11.95 30.72
C ALA A 242 11.81 12.70 29.39
N SER A 243 10.84 13.43 28.81
CA SER A 243 11.03 14.06 27.48
C SER A 243 11.54 15.50 27.57
N LEU A 244 12.29 15.92 26.54
CA LEU A 244 12.83 17.27 26.35
C LEU A 244 12.08 17.96 25.20
N SER A 245 11.65 19.19 25.40
CA SER A 245 11.13 20.03 24.32
C SER A 245 11.78 21.39 24.31
N PHE A 246 12.07 21.87 23.11
CA PHE A 246 12.52 23.22 22.83
C PHE A 246 11.58 23.86 21.82
N PHE A 247 11.15 25.09 22.08
CA PHE A 247 10.26 25.82 21.20
C PHE A 247 10.67 27.28 21.07
N GLU A 248 10.70 27.79 19.84
CA GLU A 248 10.78 29.22 19.56
C GLU A 248 9.45 29.73 19.01
N TYR A 249 8.95 30.83 19.57
CA TYR A 249 7.75 31.48 19.12
C TYR A 249 8.02 32.95 18.83
N PHE A 250 7.67 33.38 17.62
CA PHE A 250 7.75 34.77 17.17
C PHE A 250 6.34 35.30 16.88
N SER A 251 5.93 36.36 17.56
CA SER A 251 4.68 37.05 17.35
C SER A 251 4.72 37.85 16.04
N GLN A 252 3.62 37.79 15.28
CA GLN A 252 3.48 38.47 13.99
C GLN A 252 3.51 40.00 14.07
N THR A 253 3.49 40.60 15.26
CA THR A 253 3.38 42.06 15.43
C THR A 253 4.72 42.80 15.33
N ASN A 254 5.86 42.13 15.44
CA ASN A 254 7.19 42.77 15.42
C ASN A 254 8.05 42.18 14.29
N TYR A 255 7.97 42.76 13.08
CA TYR A 255 8.78 42.34 11.92
C TYR A 255 10.23 42.88 11.92
N ASN A 256 10.61 43.67 12.92
CA ASN A 256 11.92 44.33 13.00
C ASN A 256 12.95 43.55 13.84
N PHE A 257 12.90 42.21 13.83
CA PHE A 257 13.91 41.40 14.51
C PHE A 257 15.28 41.58 13.84
N ILE A 258 16.23 42.17 14.58
CA ILE A 258 17.60 42.40 14.16
C ILE A 258 18.34 41.06 14.03
N ASN A 259 19.23 40.97 13.02
CA ASN A 259 20.16 39.88 12.75
C ASN A 259 20.81 39.31 14.03
N LYS A 260 20.23 38.27 14.65
CA LYS A 260 20.96 37.44 15.64
C LYS A 260 22.17 36.80 14.93
N SER A 261 23.33 36.81 15.58
CA SER A 261 24.48 35.97 15.19
C SER A 261 24.10 34.48 15.28
N ASN A 262 24.85 33.60 14.59
CA ASN A 262 24.70 32.15 14.76
C ASN A 262 24.93 31.84 16.25
N MET A 263 23.87 31.59 17.00
CA MET A 263 23.95 31.23 18.41
C MET A 263 23.50 29.78 18.54
N GLU A 264 24.36 28.97 19.15
CA GLU A 264 24.00 27.64 19.62
C GLU A 264 23.04 27.80 20.80
N LEU A 265 21.73 27.64 20.55
CA LEU A 265 20.70 27.89 21.55
C LEU A 265 20.58 26.74 22.54
N LEU A 266 20.81 25.51 22.08
CA LEU A 266 20.73 24.30 22.89
C LEU A 266 21.89 23.37 22.59
N LEU A 267 22.65 23.04 23.64
CA LEU A 267 23.70 22.03 23.62
C LEU A 267 23.32 20.88 24.57
N VAL A 268 23.11 19.69 24.02
CA VAL A 268 22.87 18.45 24.79
C VAL A 268 24.10 17.56 24.68
N LYS A 269 24.77 17.24 25.78
CA LYS A 269 25.99 16.42 25.75
C LYS A 269 26.03 15.31 26.79
N LYS A 270 26.47 14.10 26.41
CA LYS A 270 26.62 12.95 27.33
C LYS A 270 25.30 12.55 28.02
N CYS A 271 24.17 12.72 27.35
CA CYS A 271 22.85 12.42 27.92
C CYS A 271 22.32 11.07 27.42
N THR A 272 21.58 10.37 28.27
CA THR A 272 20.93 9.10 27.91
C THR A 272 19.42 9.22 28.10
N PHE A 273 18.67 8.96 27.03
CA PHE A 273 17.21 8.87 26.99
C PHE A 273 16.82 7.40 26.83
N GLU A 274 16.19 6.83 27.85
CA GLU A 274 15.93 5.39 27.91
C GLU A 274 14.48 5.10 28.31
N LYS A 275 13.91 4.00 27.79
CA LYS A 275 12.61 3.45 28.24
C LYS A 275 11.48 4.47 28.24
N HIS A 276 11.52 5.41 27.30
CA HIS A 276 10.34 6.18 26.99
C HIS A 276 9.29 5.29 26.35
N GLY A 277 8.07 5.31 26.85
CA GLY A 277 6.95 4.69 26.15
C GLY A 277 6.14 3.74 27.01
N TRP A 278 4.84 4.07 27.04
CA TRP A 278 3.70 3.23 27.41
C TRP A 278 3.52 2.84 28.88
N ASN A 279 2.98 3.79 29.65
CA ASN A 279 1.88 3.48 30.57
C ASN A 279 0.58 3.70 29.80
N GLY A 280 -0.27 2.67 29.72
CA GLY A 280 -1.49 2.69 28.92
C GLY A 280 -2.36 3.91 29.18
N TYR A 281 -3.11 4.32 28.15
CA TYR A 281 -4.09 5.41 28.15
C TYR A 281 -3.50 6.83 28.04
N LEU A 282 -3.34 7.34 26.81
CA LEU A 282 -4.09 8.51 26.28
C LEU A 282 -3.47 9.05 24.98
N ASN A 283 -4.35 9.34 24.02
CA ASN A 283 -4.09 10.13 22.81
C ASN A 283 -3.82 11.59 23.19
N ILE A 284 -3.05 12.32 22.36
CA ILE A 284 -2.77 13.78 22.37
C ILE A 284 -1.53 14.15 23.24
N GLY A 285 -0.51 14.93 22.84
CA GLY A 285 -0.36 15.78 21.64
C GLY A 285 1.09 16.10 21.19
N ILE A 286 2.16 15.55 21.80
CA ILE A 286 3.52 15.53 21.22
C ILE A 286 4.20 14.19 21.55
N ASN A 287 4.14 13.25 20.62
CA ASN A 287 4.67 11.90 20.79
C ASN A 287 6.13 11.81 20.32
N THR A 288 7.05 12.48 21.02
CA THR A 288 8.50 12.34 20.82
C THR A 288 9.26 12.49 22.13
N ILE A 289 10.50 11.98 22.18
CA ILE A 289 11.39 12.17 23.33
C ILE A 289 11.98 13.57 23.31
N VAL A 290 12.48 13.99 22.15
CA VAL A 290 13.04 15.32 21.95
C VAL A 290 12.21 16.02 20.89
N PHE A 291 11.62 17.15 21.24
CA PHE A 291 10.87 18.01 20.32
C PHE A 291 11.61 19.32 20.10
N LEU A 292 11.79 19.74 18.84
CA LEU A 292 12.41 21.01 18.46
C LEU A 292 11.46 21.78 17.51
N GLY A 293 10.86 22.87 17.97
CA GLY A 293 9.92 23.65 17.17
C GLY A 293 10.34 25.11 16.97
N SER A 294 10.02 25.68 15.80
CA SER A 294 10.14 27.13 15.54
C SER A 294 8.88 27.64 14.84
N HIS A 295 8.21 28.66 15.39
CA HIS A 295 6.92 29.17 14.90
C HIS A 295 7.02 30.62 14.40
N ASN A 296 6.50 30.87 13.19
CA ASN A 296 6.57 32.15 12.47
C ASN A 296 7.98 32.76 12.40
N PRO A 297 8.99 32.00 11.96
CA PRO A 297 10.34 32.52 11.83
C PRO A 297 10.42 33.79 10.94
N PRO A 298 11.18 34.82 11.33
CA PRO A 298 11.44 35.97 10.48
C PRO A 298 12.19 35.55 9.19
N ASN A 299 11.78 36.08 8.04
CA ASN A 299 12.34 35.70 6.73
C ASN A 299 13.86 35.91 6.59
N ASN A 300 14.43 36.88 7.32
CA ASN A 300 15.87 37.23 7.28
C ASN A 300 16.67 36.67 8.47
N SER A 301 16.11 35.76 9.26
CA SER A 301 16.80 35.21 10.44
C SER A 301 17.89 34.19 10.05
N LYS A 302 19.03 34.19 10.78
CA LYS A 302 20.10 33.19 10.64
C LYS A 302 19.66 31.83 11.16
N LEU A 303 20.43 30.78 10.82
CA LEU A 303 20.20 29.40 11.26
C LEU A 303 20.24 29.29 12.79
N THR A 304 19.28 28.56 13.35
CA THR A 304 19.21 28.18 14.75
C THR A 304 19.89 26.82 14.94
N ASN A 305 20.95 26.77 15.74
CA ASN A 305 21.77 25.57 15.89
C ASN A 305 21.42 24.80 17.17
N PHE A 306 21.14 23.50 17.02
CA PHE A 306 20.93 22.53 18.08
C PHE A 306 22.01 21.45 18.00
N THR A 307 22.81 21.30 19.05
CA THR A 307 23.92 20.32 19.04
C THR A 307 23.68 19.21 20.04
N PHE A 308 23.81 17.96 19.59
CA PHE A 308 23.74 16.76 20.41
C PHE A 308 25.06 16.00 20.31
N THR A 309 25.77 15.86 21.43
CA THR A 309 27.11 15.23 21.48
C THR A 309 27.14 14.07 22.47
N ASP A 310 27.61 12.89 22.07
CA ASP A 310 27.68 11.70 22.94
C ASP A 310 26.29 11.36 23.55
N VAL A 311 25.23 11.34 22.74
CA VAL A 311 23.86 11.10 23.22
C VAL A 311 23.39 9.68 22.90
N TYR A 312 22.59 9.10 23.80
CA TYR A 312 22.09 7.73 23.70
C TYR A 312 20.56 7.71 23.76
N PHE A 313 19.92 7.07 22.77
CA PHE A 313 18.48 6.83 22.72
C PHE A 313 18.24 5.32 22.71
N LEU A 314 17.74 4.77 23.82
CA LEU A 314 17.65 3.33 24.03
C LEU A 314 16.24 2.88 24.43
N TYR A 315 15.70 1.86 23.76
CA TYR A 315 14.42 1.21 24.13
C TYR A 315 13.23 2.17 24.20
N ASN A 316 13.23 3.21 23.38
CA ASN A 316 12.18 4.19 23.43
C ASN A 316 11.06 3.90 22.42
N THR A 317 9.85 4.32 22.73
CA THR A 317 8.66 4.06 21.94
C THR A 317 7.78 5.30 21.86
N ALA A 318 7.44 5.73 20.64
CA ALA A 318 6.61 6.90 20.40
C ALA A 318 5.84 6.81 19.07
N ILE A 319 4.76 7.58 18.91
CA ILE A 319 3.97 7.64 17.65
C ILE A 319 4.64 8.54 16.61
N GLY A 320 5.18 9.69 17.04
CA GLY A 320 5.79 10.69 16.14
C GLY A 320 7.23 10.33 15.78
N SER A 321 8.15 10.47 16.74
CA SER A 321 9.55 10.05 16.61
C SER A 321 10.01 9.43 17.91
N SER A 322 10.66 8.27 17.86
CA SER A 322 11.19 7.62 19.05
C SER A 322 12.54 8.19 19.51
N CYS A 323 13.02 9.29 18.90
CA CYS A 323 14.24 9.99 19.31
C CYS A 323 14.02 11.52 19.24
N ILE A 324 14.29 12.13 18.09
CA ILE A 324 14.17 13.58 17.87
C ILE A 324 13.10 13.83 16.81
N TYR A 325 12.23 14.79 17.07
CA TYR A 325 11.31 15.36 16.11
C TYR A 325 11.55 16.87 16.04
N ALA A 326 11.66 17.40 14.83
CA ALA A 326 11.81 18.83 14.61
C ALA A 326 10.80 19.30 13.57
N GLU A 327 10.29 20.52 13.73
CA GLU A 327 9.36 21.14 12.78
C GLU A 327 9.45 22.67 12.81
N THR A 328 9.31 23.31 11.65
CA THR A 328 9.16 24.77 11.54
C THR A 328 7.77 25.10 11.02
N TYR A 329 7.01 25.88 11.78
CA TYR A 329 5.67 26.32 11.42
C TYR A 329 5.74 27.71 10.78
N ASN A 330 5.65 27.79 9.46
CA ASN A 330 5.49 29.06 8.76
C ASN A 330 4.46 28.92 7.62
N ARG A 331 3.56 29.89 7.48
CA ARG A 331 2.60 29.93 6.36
C ARG A 331 3.25 30.34 5.03
N GLU A 332 4.41 31.01 5.05
CA GLU A 332 4.93 31.69 3.84
C GLU A 332 6.41 31.51 3.50
N SER A 333 7.28 30.96 4.37
CA SER A 333 8.73 30.85 4.07
C SER A 333 9.19 29.46 3.64
N THR A 334 9.94 29.39 2.55
CA THR A 334 10.72 28.21 2.12
C THR A 334 12.12 28.13 2.75
N ASN A 335 12.42 28.98 3.74
CA ASN A 335 13.78 29.12 4.27
C ASN A 335 14.10 28.06 5.34
N LYS A 336 15.24 27.37 5.16
CA LYS A 336 15.79 26.40 6.12
C LYS A 336 16.30 27.15 7.36
N ARG A 337 15.68 26.96 8.53
CA ARG A 337 16.03 27.69 9.76
C ARG A 337 16.68 26.84 10.84
N ILE A 338 16.16 25.65 11.10
CA ILE A 338 16.66 24.77 12.16
C ILE A 338 17.86 23.98 11.63
N GLN A 339 18.98 23.97 12.34
CA GLN A 339 20.12 23.10 12.07
C GLN A 339 20.32 22.16 13.27
N ILE A 340 20.27 20.87 13.04
CA ILE A 340 20.50 19.84 14.06
C ILE A 340 21.86 19.19 13.80
N VAL A 341 22.75 19.24 14.79
CA VAL A 341 24.08 18.66 14.72
C VAL A 341 24.17 17.44 15.63
N LEU A 342 24.37 16.26 15.04
CA LEU A 342 24.56 15.01 15.79
C LEU A 342 26.02 14.58 15.76
N ARG A 343 26.66 14.54 16.94
CA ARG A 343 28.04 14.11 17.16
C ARG A 343 28.04 12.89 18.07
N ASN A 344 28.50 11.73 17.59
CA ASN A 344 28.50 10.52 18.39
C ASN A 344 27.15 10.16 19.04
N ALA A 345 26.10 10.18 18.22
CA ALA A 345 24.77 9.76 18.62
C ALA A 345 24.60 8.24 18.46
N HIS A 346 23.94 7.63 19.44
CA HIS A 346 23.61 6.21 19.48
C HIS A 346 22.09 6.05 19.62
N ALA A 347 21.45 5.33 18.70
CA ALA A 347 20.02 5.02 18.79
C ALA A 347 19.81 3.52 18.59
N SER A 348 19.34 2.82 19.62
CA SER A 348 19.11 1.37 19.53
C SER A 348 17.81 0.90 20.16
N PHE A 349 17.18 -0.09 19.51
CA PHE A 349 15.93 -0.72 19.97
C PHE A 349 14.77 0.26 20.17
N ASN A 350 14.74 1.36 19.40
CA ASN A 350 13.64 2.32 19.47
C ASN A 350 12.52 1.93 18.50
N VAL A 351 11.27 2.22 18.84
CA VAL A 351 10.07 1.84 18.09
C VAL A 351 9.19 3.05 17.81
N GLN A 352 8.95 3.34 16.54
CA GLN A 352 7.96 4.28 16.06
C GLN A 352 6.65 3.54 15.73
N TYR A 353 5.57 3.84 16.45
CA TYR A 353 4.25 3.28 16.15
C TYR A 353 3.56 4.07 15.03
N GLN A 354 3.57 3.53 13.81
CA GLN A 354 2.64 3.97 12.76
C GLN A 354 1.32 3.18 12.88
N TYR A 355 0.20 3.89 13.06
CA TYR A 355 -1.13 3.29 12.99
C TYR A 355 -1.35 2.75 11.56
N LEU A 356 -1.43 1.42 11.43
CA LEU A 356 -1.80 0.70 10.19
C LEU A 356 -3.29 0.90 9.78
N GLY A 357 -3.94 1.99 10.18
CA GLY A 357 -5.39 2.17 10.09
C GLY A 357 -5.84 3.56 9.61
N THR A 358 -6.35 3.60 8.38
CA THR A 358 -7.41 4.50 7.87
C THR A 358 -7.25 6.03 8.01
N GLY A 359 -6.94 6.69 6.89
CA GLY A 359 -7.84 7.72 6.35
C GLY A 359 -7.67 9.20 6.76
N SER A 360 -6.82 9.58 7.70
CA SER A 360 -6.54 11.01 7.96
C SER A 360 -5.22 11.45 7.33
N GLN A 361 -5.35 12.17 6.22
CA GLN A 361 -4.28 12.75 5.42
C GLN A 361 -3.63 14.00 6.06
N GLU A 362 -3.02 13.88 7.24
CA GLU A 362 -2.14 14.94 7.77
C GLU A 362 -0.98 14.33 8.56
N TYR A 363 -0.06 13.67 7.86
CA TYR A 363 1.23 13.35 8.47
C TYR A 363 2.25 14.42 8.06
N ARG A 364 2.26 15.52 8.81
CA ARG A 364 3.27 16.57 8.68
C ARG A 364 4.56 16.03 9.30
N TYR A 365 5.47 15.55 8.46
CA TYR A 365 6.83 15.20 8.84
C TYR A 365 7.76 16.22 8.20
N SER A 366 8.65 16.85 8.98
CA SER A 366 9.58 17.86 8.47
C SER A 366 10.77 18.04 9.39
N ILE A 367 11.64 17.03 9.48
CA ILE A 367 13.00 17.26 9.99
C ILE A 367 13.76 18.08 8.93
N PHE A 368 14.22 19.28 9.29
CA PHE A 368 15.10 20.13 8.47
C PHE A 368 16.42 20.46 9.19
N PRO A 369 17.48 20.79 8.43
CA PRO A 369 18.67 19.99 8.19
C PRO A 369 19.30 19.30 9.40
N VAL A 370 19.44 17.98 9.29
CA VAL A 370 20.37 17.23 10.15
C VAL A 370 21.73 17.27 9.48
N ILE A 371 22.61 18.14 9.97
CA ILE A 371 24.03 18.05 9.67
C ILE A 371 24.59 17.08 10.70
N THR A 372 24.74 15.80 10.36
CA THR A 372 25.55 14.91 11.20
C THR A 372 27.01 15.28 10.98
N ASN A 373 27.44 16.46 11.44
CA ASN A 373 28.85 16.86 11.44
C ASN A 373 29.49 16.07 12.56
N SER A 374 30.14 14.97 12.19
CA SER A 374 30.69 14.03 13.14
C SER A 374 32.17 13.88 12.83
N GLU A 375 32.97 14.69 13.52
CA GLU A 375 34.37 14.36 13.76
C GLU A 375 34.52 12.97 14.47
N LYS A 376 33.42 12.24 14.77
CA LYS A 376 33.35 10.94 15.49
C LYS A 376 32.13 10.07 15.10
N SER A 377 32.32 8.74 15.15
CA SER A 377 31.37 7.61 14.94
C SER A 377 29.91 7.80 15.34
N GLY A 378 28.95 7.07 14.74
CA GLY A 378 27.55 6.99 15.19
C GLY A 378 26.93 5.60 14.96
N ILE A 379 26.04 5.15 15.84
CA ILE A 379 25.46 3.79 15.78
C ILE A 379 23.94 3.83 15.87
N PHE A 380 23.27 3.29 14.85
CA PHE A 380 21.81 3.23 14.75
C PHE A 380 21.41 1.79 14.48
N SER A 381 20.95 1.07 15.51
CA SER A 381 20.74 -0.38 15.41
C SER A 381 19.39 -0.87 15.92
N ASN A 382 18.80 -1.84 15.21
CA ASN A 382 17.56 -2.51 15.61
C ASN A 382 16.40 -1.56 15.91
N ASN A 383 16.31 -0.43 15.20
CA ASN A 383 15.18 0.49 15.33
C ASN A 383 14.03 0.06 14.42
N VAL A 384 12.79 0.29 14.86
CA VAL A 384 11.56 0.06 14.10
C VAL A 384 10.93 1.41 13.78
N GLY A 385 10.68 1.66 12.50
CA GLY A 385 10.56 3.01 11.93
C GLY A 385 11.84 3.41 11.21
N SER A 386 11.74 4.33 10.25
CA SER A 386 12.91 4.86 9.55
C SER A 386 13.76 5.68 10.50
N VAL A 387 15.07 5.42 10.56
CA VAL A 387 16.00 6.13 11.48
C VAL A 387 15.92 7.65 11.29
N PHE A 388 15.89 8.10 10.05
CA PHE A 388 15.74 9.49 9.66
C PHE A 388 14.61 9.64 8.63
N ASN A 389 13.59 10.43 8.98
CA ASN A 389 12.51 10.80 8.07
C ASN A 389 12.51 12.32 7.85
N ILE A 390 12.92 12.73 6.66
CA ILE A 390 13.32 14.10 6.33
C ILE A 390 12.54 14.57 5.11
N THR A 391 11.99 15.77 5.18
CA THR A 391 11.16 16.34 4.12
C THR A 391 11.61 17.75 3.81
N ASN A 392 11.81 18.04 2.53
CA ASN A 392 12.30 19.31 1.97
C ASN A 392 13.64 19.83 2.53
N ALA A 393 14.47 18.99 3.16
CA ALA A 393 15.68 19.42 3.85
C ALA A 393 16.98 18.79 3.39
N ASP A 394 18.09 19.42 3.75
CA ASP A 394 19.40 18.89 3.45
C ASP A 394 19.91 18.03 4.60
N VAL A 395 20.61 16.96 4.26
CA VAL A 395 21.35 16.12 5.19
C VAL A 395 22.81 16.23 4.82
N VAL A 396 23.67 16.42 5.80
CA VAL A 396 25.11 16.29 5.60
C VAL A 396 25.57 15.08 6.37
N LEU A 397 25.99 14.04 5.66
CA LEU A 397 26.62 12.85 6.22
C LEU A 397 28.12 13.05 6.27
N ASP A 398 28.64 13.10 7.49
CA ASP A 398 30.04 13.31 7.78
C ASP A 398 30.44 12.37 8.93
N GLY A 399 31.62 11.75 8.83
CA GLY A 399 32.16 10.85 9.84
C GLY A 399 32.73 9.54 9.30
N ASN A 400 33.77 9.05 9.97
CA ASN A 400 34.54 7.88 9.54
C ASN A 400 34.06 6.53 10.12
N ASN A 401 32.93 6.51 10.83
CA ASN A 401 32.38 5.28 11.42
C ASN A 401 30.87 5.41 11.73
N LEU A 402 30.05 5.59 10.69
CA LEU A 402 28.59 5.55 10.81
C LEU A 402 28.10 4.12 10.57
N ASN A 403 27.38 3.52 11.52
CA ASN A 403 26.83 2.17 11.40
C ASN A 403 25.30 2.18 11.53
N PHE A 404 24.63 1.66 10.50
CA PHE A 404 23.19 1.47 10.43
C PHE A 404 22.89 -0.02 10.26
N GLU A 405 22.42 -0.66 11.33
CA GLU A 405 22.33 -2.13 11.36
C GLU A 405 20.98 -2.65 11.86
N GLY A 406 20.36 -3.56 11.10
CA GLY A 406 19.16 -4.27 11.57
C GLY A 406 17.93 -3.38 11.74
N ASN A 407 17.89 -2.18 11.12
CA ASN A 407 16.74 -1.28 11.22
C ASN A 407 15.60 -1.74 10.30
N ILE A 408 14.35 -1.49 10.71
CA ILE A 408 13.15 -1.90 9.98
C ILE A 408 12.27 -0.66 9.75
N GLY A 409 11.96 -0.32 8.49
CA GLY A 409 11.06 0.80 8.15
C GLY A 409 9.97 0.42 7.16
N GLU A 410 8.92 1.24 7.01
CA GLU A 410 7.91 1.04 5.96
C GLU A 410 8.53 1.29 4.57
N PHE A 411 9.18 2.44 4.43
CA PHE A 411 10.03 2.88 3.33
C PHE A 411 11.39 3.20 3.93
N GLY A 412 12.52 2.99 3.22
CA GLY A 412 13.80 3.57 3.65
C GLY A 412 14.12 3.34 5.12
N SER A 413 14.49 2.13 5.53
CA SER A 413 14.65 1.81 6.97
C SER A 413 15.65 2.71 7.71
N VAL A 414 16.57 3.36 6.99
CA VAL A 414 17.51 4.31 7.55
C VAL A 414 17.16 5.73 7.14
N PHE A 415 17.05 6.01 5.84
CA PHE A 415 16.74 7.35 5.35
C PHE A 415 15.49 7.35 4.49
N VAL A 416 14.54 8.20 4.84
CA VAL A 416 13.41 8.62 4.01
C VAL A 416 13.61 10.09 3.69
N LEU A 417 13.89 10.40 2.42
CA LEU A 417 14.12 11.76 1.92
C LEU A 417 12.98 12.14 0.98
N GLN A 418 12.16 13.12 1.37
CA GLN A 418 10.98 13.53 0.61
C GLN A 418 11.07 14.99 0.13
N GLY A 419 10.40 15.30 -0.97
CA GLY A 419 10.38 16.64 -1.54
C GLY A 419 11.75 17.08 -2.04
N SER A 420 12.12 18.34 -1.86
CA SER A 420 13.41 18.88 -2.34
C SER A 420 14.60 18.56 -1.42
N SER A 421 14.59 17.38 -0.78
CA SER A 421 15.65 16.97 0.15
C SER A 421 16.88 16.45 -0.58
N VAL A 422 18.07 16.80 -0.10
CA VAL A 422 19.37 16.37 -0.68
C VAL A 422 20.29 15.87 0.42
N MET A 423 21.01 14.79 0.15
CA MET A 423 22.04 14.22 1.01
C MET A 423 23.42 14.55 0.45
N TYR A 424 24.18 15.34 1.21
CA TYR A 424 25.56 15.70 0.95
C TYR A 424 26.49 14.75 1.72
N LEU A 425 27.51 14.25 1.03
CA LEU A 425 28.53 13.36 1.58
C LEU A 425 29.80 14.19 1.80
N ALA A 426 30.25 14.28 3.04
CA ALA A 426 31.50 14.96 3.40
C ALA A 426 32.73 14.09 3.08
N ASP A 427 33.88 14.73 2.95
CA ASP A 427 35.16 14.04 2.76
C ASP A 427 35.49 13.13 3.97
N GLY A 428 36.09 11.97 3.70
CA GLY A 428 36.43 10.97 4.72
C GLY A 428 35.25 10.15 5.27
N LEU A 429 34.04 10.30 4.70
CA LEU A 429 32.83 9.59 5.14
C LEU A 429 32.98 8.07 5.00
N LYS A 430 32.72 7.33 6.08
CA LYS A 430 32.62 5.85 6.07
C LYS A 430 31.34 5.42 6.76
N ALA A 431 30.35 5.07 5.95
CA ALA A 431 29.03 4.64 6.40
C ALA A 431 28.76 3.17 6.03
N LYS A 432 28.13 2.43 6.96
CA LYS A 432 27.75 1.02 6.79
C LYS A 432 26.24 0.87 6.95
N PHE A 433 25.62 0.20 6.00
CA PHE A 433 24.19 -0.14 5.96
C PHE A 433 24.09 -1.66 5.89
N ILE A 434 23.83 -2.31 7.03
CA ILE A 434 23.90 -3.78 7.16
C ILE A 434 22.56 -4.34 7.65
N ASN A 435 22.05 -5.39 6.99
CA ASN A 435 20.85 -6.11 7.44
C ASN A 435 19.59 -5.23 7.65
N ASN A 436 19.49 -4.07 6.99
CA ASN A 436 18.32 -3.21 7.16
C ASN A 436 17.18 -3.64 6.22
N LYS A 437 15.93 -3.48 6.68
CA LYS A 437 14.74 -4.02 6.00
C LYS A 437 13.66 -2.96 5.81
N ALA A 438 13.23 -2.76 4.57
CA ALA A 438 12.02 -2.00 4.26
C ALA A 438 10.82 -2.93 4.00
N VAL A 439 9.64 -2.60 4.52
CA VAL A 439 8.40 -3.34 4.27
C VAL A 439 7.99 -3.23 2.80
N THR A 440 8.23 -2.08 2.16
CA THR A 440 7.84 -1.83 0.77
C THR A 440 9.07 -1.65 -0.13
N ILE A 441 9.70 -0.48 -0.12
CA ILE A 441 10.75 -0.07 -1.07
C ILE A 441 11.90 0.68 -0.38
N GLY A 442 13.09 0.60 -0.96
CA GLY A 442 14.29 1.29 -0.46
C GLY A 442 14.79 0.66 0.84
N GLY A 443 15.42 -0.51 0.78
CA GLY A 443 15.75 -1.30 1.96
C GLY A 443 16.54 -0.55 3.02
N ALA A 444 17.44 0.35 2.64
CA ALA A 444 18.12 1.30 3.53
C ALA A 444 17.70 2.76 3.27
N ILE A 445 17.70 3.20 2.01
CA ILE A 445 17.44 4.59 1.62
C ILE A 445 16.28 4.67 0.63
N TYR A 446 15.35 5.57 0.91
CA TYR A 446 14.22 5.92 0.07
C TYR A 446 14.26 7.42 -0.24
N GLY A 447 14.21 7.78 -1.52
CA GLY A 447 14.16 9.17 -2.00
C GLY A 447 12.98 9.43 -2.91
N TYR A 448 12.18 10.45 -2.61
CA TYR A 448 11.03 10.79 -3.44
C TYR A 448 10.82 12.29 -3.57
N ASP A 449 11.07 12.81 -4.77
CA ASP A 449 10.69 14.15 -5.18
C ASP A 449 9.67 14.09 -6.33
N TYR A 450 8.42 14.45 -6.01
CA TYR A 450 7.34 14.52 -7.00
C TYR A 450 7.63 15.56 -8.10
N LYS A 451 8.40 16.62 -7.83
CA LYS A 451 8.70 17.67 -8.84
C LYS A 451 9.58 17.13 -9.95
N CYS A 452 10.51 16.23 -9.61
CA CYS A 452 11.37 15.54 -10.57
C CYS A 452 10.62 14.63 -11.55
N LEU A 453 9.35 14.31 -11.29
CA LEU A 453 8.52 13.46 -12.16
C LEU A 453 7.71 14.23 -13.22
N TYR A 454 7.46 15.54 -13.06
CA TYR A 454 6.43 16.27 -13.83
C TYR A 454 6.88 17.51 -14.61
N LYS A 455 8.01 18.15 -14.26
CA LYS A 455 8.47 19.40 -14.90
C LYS A 455 9.83 19.25 -15.55
N ASN A 456 10.17 20.22 -16.41
CA ASN A 456 11.48 20.37 -17.06
C ASN A 456 12.60 19.88 -16.12
N LYS A 457 13.19 18.70 -16.42
CA LYS A 457 14.19 18.01 -15.59
C LYS A 457 15.42 18.86 -15.21
N LYS A 458 15.55 20.06 -15.79
CA LYS A 458 16.63 21.02 -15.60
C LYS A 458 16.83 21.51 -14.14
N GLU A 459 15.87 21.27 -13.25
CA GLU A 459 15.92 21.70 -11.84
C GLU A 459 16.00 20.52 -10.84
N CYS A 460 16.06 19.27 -11.31
CA CYS A 460 16.09 18.11 -10.42
C CYS A 460 17.51 17.86 -9.91
N LEU A 461 17.78 18.21 -8.65
CA LEU A 461 19.06 17.93 -7.98
C LEU A 461 19.21 16.43 -7.70
N CYS A 462 20.43 15.91 -7.81
CA CYS A 462 20.67 14.52 -7.43
C CYS A 462 20.49 14.36 -5.91
N MET A 463 19.84 13.27 -5.51
CA MET A 463 19.58 12.99 -4.09
C MET A 463 20.86 12.84 -3.28
N ILE A 464 21.90 12.22 -3.86
CA ILE A 464 23.18 11.97 -3.22
C ILE A 464 24.24 12.80 -3.95
N GLN A 465 24.95 13.65 -3.23
CA GLN A 465 25.96 14.55 -3.78
C GLN A 465 27.21 14.53 -2.91
N ALA A 466 28.39 14.65 -3.52
CA ALA A 466 29.65 14.90 -2.83
C ALA A 466 30.22 16.25 -3.30
N GLU A 467 30.89 16.98 -2.42
CA GLU A 467 31.51 18.28 -2.78
C GLU A 467 32.71 18.11 -3.72
N ASP A 468 33.53 17.07 -3.52
CA ASP A 468 34.68 16.75 -4.37
C ASP A 468 34.75 15.24 -4.67
N PHE A 469 35.07 14.89 -5.92
CA PHE A 469 35.02 13.51 -6.42
C PHE A 469 36.28 12.70 -6.12
N ASN A 470 37.34 13.34 -5.62
CA ASN A 470 38.63 12.70 -5.25
C ASN A 470 38.72 12.28 -3.77
N ASN A 471 37.59 12.29 -3.05
CA ASN A 471 37.52 12.17 -1.60
C ASN A 471 37.40 10.72 -1.10
N ASP A 472 37.90 10.43 0.11
CA ASP A 472 37.85 9.10 0.77
C ASP A 472 36.44 8.79 1.29
N ILE A 473 35.47 8.67 0.38
CA ILE A 473 34.05 8.43 0.69
C ILE A 473 33.73 6.95 0.43
N THR A 474 33.20 6.26 1.44
CA THR A 474 32.76 4.87 1.33
C THR A 474 31.40 4.65 2.01
N MET A 475 30.42 4.18 1.24
CA MET A 475 29.12 3.71 1.70
C MET A 475 28.96 2.22 1.42
N TYR A 476 29.05 1.41 2.47
CA TYR A 476 29.02 -0.05 2.37
C TYR A 476 27.60 -0.58 2.59
N PHE A 477 27.01 -1.25 1.61
CA PHE A 477 25.68 -1.86 1.71
C PHE A 477 25.77 -3.39 1.74
N ASN A 478 25.26 -4.03 2.79
CA ASN A 478 25.28 -5.48 2.90
C ASN A 478 23.94 -6.04 3.40
N ASN A 479 23.40 -7.00 2.66
CA ASN A 479 22.19 -7.76 3.04
C ASN A 479 20.99 -6.87 3.43
N ASN A 480 20.84 -5.71 2.80
CA ASN A 480 19.64 -4.88 2.93
C ASN A 480 18.53 -5.45 2.03
N ILE A 481 17.27 -5.37 2.48
CA ILE A 481 16.14 -6.01 1.81
C ILE A 481 14.94 -5.06 1.72
N ALA A 482 14.28 -5.03 0.57
CA ALA A 482 12.95 -4.44 0.40
C ALA A 482 12.01 -5.47 -0.22
N THR A 483 10.73 -5.47 0.16
CA THR A 483 9.76 -6.45 -0.37
C THR A 483 9.48 -6.25 -1.86
N GLU A 484 9.43 -4.99 -2.32
CA GLU A 484 9.03 -4.65 -3.68
C GLU A 484 10.23 -4.31 -4.59
N SER A 485 11.07 -3.32 -4.20
CA SER A 485 12.19 -2.85 -5.03
C SER A 485 13.21 -2.00 -4.28
N GLY A 486 14.43 -1.90 -4.82
CA GLY A 486 15.54 -1.13 -4.26
C GLY A 486 16.02 -1.69 -2.93
N ASN A 487 16.63 -2.89 -2.94
CA ASN A 487 17.10 -3.56 -1.73
C ASN A 487 18.05 -2.70 -0.88
N ALA A 488 18.81 -1.80 -1.49
CA ALA A 488 19.61 -0.80 -0.79
C ALA A 488 18.99 0.59 -0.92
N ILE A 489 18.87 1.09 -2.16
CA ILE A 489 18.44 2.45 -2.45
C ILE A 489 17.34 2.43 -3.51
N ILE A 490 16.28 3.19 -3.27
CA ILE A 490 15.33 3.60 -4.31
C ILE A 490 15.21 5.12 -4.33
N SER A 491 15.26 5.74 -5.51
CA SER A 491 15.08 7.19 -5.61
C SER A 491 14.52 7.65 -6.96
N THR A 492 13.79 8.77 -6.96
CA THR A 492 13.31 9.46 -8.17
C THR A 492 14.39 10.25 -8.91
N ASN A 493 15.47 10.62 -8.22
CA ASN A 493 16.46 11.60 -8.66
C ASN A 493 17.88 11.16 -8.35
N ILE A 494 18.20 9.90 -8.66
CA ILE A 494 19.55 9.34 -8.49
C ILE A 494 20.38 9.34 -9.78
N HIS A 495 19.71 9.46 -10.93
CA HIS A 495 20.31 9.67 -12.24
C HIS A 495 19.42 10.60 -13.07
N ASN A 496 19.95 11.11 -14.19
CA ASN A 496 19.31 12.17 -14.99
C ASN A 496 18.99 13.42 -14.14
N CYS A 497 19.91 13.78 -13.25
CA CYS A 497 19.79 14.83 -12.26
C CYS A 497 21.03 15.75 -12.31
N TYR A 498 21.01 16.84 -11.56
CA TYR A 498 22.07 17.84 -11.55
C TYR A 498 22.87 17.82 -10.24
N ILE A 499 24.19 17.87 -10.34
CA ILE A 499 25.12 18.11 -9.22
C ILE A 499 25.96 19.32 -9.61
N ASN A 500 25.99 20.36 -8.77
CA ASN A 500 26.75 21.60 -9.02
C ASN A 500 26.54 22.21 -10.43
N GLY A 501 25.30 22.12 -10.95
CA GLY A 501 24.94 22.62 -12.29
C GLY A 501 25.30 21.70 -13.46
N ASN A 502 26.04 20.61 -13.24
CA ASN A 502 26.38 19.61 -14.25
C ASN A 502 25.32 18.51 -14.30
N PHE A 503 24.97 18.05 -15.51
CA PHE A 503 23.99 16.99 -15.71
C PHE A 503 24.63 15.60 -15.61
N TYR A 504 24.15 14.79 -14.66
CA TYR A 504 24.59 13.42 -14.42
C TYR A 504 23.62 12.45 -15.07
N ASN A 505 24.06 11.88 -16.19
CA ASN A 505 23.32 10.81 -16.86
C ASN A 505 23.46 9.48 -16.10
N VAL A 506 22.75 8.46 -16.58
CA VAL A 506 22.72 7.11 -16.01
C VAL A 506 24.09 6.48 -15.83
N SER A 507 24.96 6.58 -16.85
CA SER A 507 26.28 5.94 -16.82
C SER A 507 27.20 6.66 -15.82
N ALA A 508 27.15 7.99 -15.78
CA ALA A 508 27.91 8.79 -14.83
C ALA A 508 27.44 8.54 -13.39
N ALA A 509 26.12 8.50 -13.16
CA ALA A 509 25.54 8.21 -11.86
C ALA A 509 25.87 6.78 -11.38
N ALA A 510 25.77 5.78 -12.27
CA ALA A 510 26.13 4.40 -11.93
C ALA A 510 27.61 4.27 -11.58
N SER A 511 28.51 4.91 -12.35
CA SER A 511 29.94 4.93 -12.05
C SER A 511 30.22 5.59 -10.70
N TYR A 512 29.62 6.76 -10.45
CA TYR A 512 29.75 7.51 -9.21
C TYR A 512 29.27 6.69 -8.00
N LEU A 513 28.05 6.14 -8.06
CA LEU A 513 27.49 5.33 -6.98
C LEU A 513 28.29 4.05 -6.75
N ARG A 514 28.84 3.45 -7.80
CA ARG A 514 29.68 2.25 -7.70
C ARG A 514 31.01 2.54 -7.03
N GLU A 515 31.62 3.67 -7.35
CA GLU A 515 32.87 4.14 -6.76
C GLU A 515 32.71 4.40 -5.26
N ILE A 516 31.74 5.24 -4.87
CA ILE A 516 31.50 5.55 -3.46
C ILE A 516 30.99 4.35 -2.65
N SER A 517 30.49 3.30 -3.29
CA SER A 517 29.99 2.10 -2.60
C SER A 517 30.91 0.88 -2.69
N ASN A 518 32.04 1.02 -3.37
CA ASN A 518 32.95 -0.08 -3.70
C ASN A 518 32.21 -1.30 -4.29
N GLY A 519 31.26 -1.07 -5.19
CA GLY A 519 30.47 -2.10 -5.88
C GLY A 519 29.37 -2.77 -5.07
N THR A 520 29.19 -2.43 -3.78
CA THR A 520 28.16 -3.07 -2.94
C THR A 520 26.72 -2.74 -3.36
N LEU A 521 26.53 -1.68 -4.14
CA LEU A 521 25.24 -1.24 -4.68
C LEU A 521 24.83 -1.88 -6.01
N ASP A 522 25.71 -2.67 -6.66
CA ASP A 522 25.51 -3.17 -8.04
C ASP A 522 24.16 -3.90 -8.22
N ASN A 523 23.62 -4.54 -7.18
CA ASN A 523 22.32 -5.24 -7.19
C ASN A 523 21.26 -4.64 -6.25
N GLY A 524 21.57 -3.52 -5.59
CA GLY A 524 20.74 -2.90 -4.56
C GLY A 524 20.02 -1.62 -4.99
N LEU A 525 20.38 -1.08 -6.16
CA LEU A 525 19.84 0.17 -6.67
C LEU A 525 18.56 -0.03 -7.50
N SER A 526 17.57 0.84 -7.33
CA SER A 526 16.38 0.89 -8.20
C SER A 526 15.82 2.30 -8.28
N THR A 527 14.92 2.54 -9.23
CA THR A 527 14.22 3.82 -9.41
C THR A 527 12.72 3.59 -9.61
N PHE A 528 11.96 4.66 -9.58
CA PHE A 528 10.52 4.59 -9.80
C PHE A 528 10.20 4.35 -11.27
N SER A 529 9.18 3.54 -11.54
CA SER A 529 8.66 3.39 -12.88
C SER A 529 8.25 4.76 -13.43
N THR A 530 8.49 5.01 -14.71
CA THR A 530 7.97 6.17 -15.44
C THR A 530 7.07 5.77 -16.60
N LYS A 531 7.12 4.50 -17.02
CA LYS A 531 6.31 3.97 -18.12
C LYS A 531 5.75 2.59 -17.77
N LEU A 532 4.52 2.34 -18.20
CA LEU A 532 3.90 1.01 -18.19
C LEU A 532 3.74 0.53 -19.63
N CYS A 533 3.98 -0.75 -19.88
CA CYS A 533 3.75 -1.34 -21.19
C CYS A 533 3.40 -2.82 -21.12
N MET A 534 2.81 -3.32 -22.21
CA MET A 534 2.57 -4.74 -22.36
C MET A 534 3.89 -5.47 -22.54
N CYS A 535 4.02 -6.61 -21.87
CA CYS A 535 5.18 -7.46 -21.99
C CYS A 535 4.88 -8.68 -22.86
N ASP A 536 5.62 -8.82 -23.95
CA ASP A 536 5.69 -10.04 -24.75
C ASP A 536 7.15 -10.49 -24.88
N LYS A 537 7.44 -11.74 -24.51
CA LYS A 537 8.81 -12.32 -24.49
C LYS A 537 9.87 -11.40 -23.86
N GLY A 538 9.49 -10.64 -22.84
CA GLY A 538 10.37 -9.70 -22.13
C GLY A 538 10.57 -8.33 -22.80
N LYS A 539 9.91 -8.06 -23.94
CA LYS A 539 9.93 -6.77 -24.63
C LYS A 539 8.69 -5.94 -24.31
N CYS A 540 8.90 -4.63 -24.22
CA CYS A 540 7.88 -3.62 -23.98
C CYS A 540 7.20 -3.22 -25.30
N LEU A 541 5.95 -3.64 -25.51
CA LEU A 541 5.19 -3.35 -26.72
C LEU A 541 4.10 -2.31 -26.47
N LEU A 542 3.86 -1.47 -27.47
CA LEU A 542 2.70 -0.61 -27.55
C LEU A 542 1.57 -1.40 -28.22
N PHE A 543 0.43 -1.50 -27.56
CA PHE A 543 -0.73 -2.20 -28.09
C PHE A 543 -1.69 -1.21 -28.71
N THR A 544 -1.97 -1.37 -29.99
CA THR A 544 -2.80 -0.45 -30.78
C THR A 544 -4.08 -1.08 -31.30
N GLU A 545 -4.20 -2.39 -31.22
CA GLU A 545 -5.38 -3.13 -31.67
C GLU A 545 -6.54 -2.97 -30.69
N ARG A 546 -7.78 -3.06 -31.19
CA ARG A 546 -8.96 -3.02 -30.33
C ARG A 546 -9.30 -4.43 -29.86
N ILE A 547 -9.66 -4.55 -28.59
CA ILE A 547 -10.09 -5.82 -28.00
C ILE A 547 -11.60 -5.77 -27.80
N THR A 548 -12.33 -6.70 -28.40
CA THR A 548 -13.75 -6.91 -28.14
C THR A 548 -13.94 -7.65 -26.82
N ILE A 549 -14.82 -7.14 -25.95
CA ILE A 549 -15.03 -7.63 -24.59
C ILE A 549 -16.51 -7.83 -24.30
N TYR A 550 -16.84 -9.01 -23.78
CA TYR A 550 -18.19 -9.40 -23.35
C TYR A 550 -18.34 -9.36 -21.83
N PRO A 551 -19.58 -9.19 -21.31
CA PRO A 551 -19.83 -9.24 -19.86
C PRO A 551 -19.38 -10.57 -19.22
N GLY A 552 -18.66 -10.51 -18.11
CA GLY A 552 -18.11 -11.66 -17.39
C GLY A 552 -16.76 -12.18 -17.91
N GLN A 553 -16.23 -11.61 -19.00
CA GLN A 553 -14.95 -12.04 -19.56
C GLN A 553 -13.77 -11.57 -18.70
N THR A 554 -12.75 -12.44 -18.54
CA THR A 554 -11.49 -12.10 -17.85
C THR A 554 -10.34 -11.97 -18.87
N LEU A 555 -9.70 -10.81 -18.89
CA LEU A 555 -8.51 -10.53 -19.69
C LEU A 555 -7.25 -10.68 -18.84
N HIS A 556 -6.29 -11.49 -19.29
CA HIS A 556 -4.99 -11.65 -18.64
C HIS A 556 -3.95 -10.78 -19.35
N ILE A 557 -3.64 -9.62 -18.76
CA ILE A 557 -2.75 -8.64 -19.38
C ILE A 557 -1.34 -8.84 -18.80
N SER A 558 -0.38 -9.22 -19.63
CA SER A 558 1.03 -9.27 -19.26
C SER A 558 1.62 -7.86 -19.30
N ILE A 559 2.03 -7.32 -18.16
CA ILE A 559 2.51 -5.94 -18.01
C ILE A 559 3.91 -5.94 -17.39
N THR A 560 4.74 -5.00 -17.83
CA THR A 560 5.98 -4.63 -17.15
C THR A 560 6.00 -3.12 -16.92
N ALA A 561 6.60 -2.70 -15.82
CA ALA A 561 6.89 -1.30 -15.56
C ALA A 561 8.36 -1.04 -15.89
N LEU A 562 8.62 0.09 -16.53
CA LEU A 562 9.96 0.54 -16.86
C LEU A 562 10.22 1.87 -16.16
N ASP A 563 11.45 2.05 -15.70
CA ASP A 563 11.96 3.35 -15.26
C ASP A 563 12.26 4.27 -16.47
N ASP A 564 12.79 5.45 -16.19
CA ASP A 564 13.16 6.45 -17.19
C ASP A 564 14.35 6.08 -18.08
N ILE A 565 15.03 4.98 -17.78
CA ILE A 565 16.20 4.47 -18.52
C ILE A 565 15.88 3.16 -19.25
N GLY A 566 14.64 2.68 -19.14
CA GLY A 566 14.14 1.49 -19.82
C GLY A 566 14.47 0.17 -19.09
N GLN A 567 14.97 0.22 -17.86
CA GLN A 567 15.11 -0.96 -17.02
C GLN A 567 13.78 -1.30 -16.35
N LYS A 568 13.59 -2.57 -16.01
CA LYS A 568 12.38 -3.02 -15.31
C LYS A 568 12.37 -2.45 -13.90
N ALA A 569 11.24 -1.88 -13.50
CA ALA A 569 11.01 -1.32 -12.17
C ALA A 569 9.78 -1.99 -11.54
N SER A 570 9.64 -1.88 -10.22
CA SER A 570 8.38 -2.25 -9.57
C SER A 570 7.38 -1.10 -9.67
N SER A 571 6.10 -1.44 -9.78
CA SER A 571 5.02 -0.45 -9.84
C SER A 571 3.73 -1.08 -9.34
N GLU A 572 3.04 -0.36 -8.47
CA GLU A 572 1.71 -0.71 -8.03
C GLU A 572 0.71 -0.15 -9.06
N VAL A 573 -0.18 -0.98 -9.63
CA VAL A 573 -1.11 -0.54 -10.69
C VAL A 573 -2.58 -0.68 -10.29
N SER A 574 -3.39 0.26 -10.78
CA SER A 574 -4.85 0.26 -10.68
C SER A 574 -5.48 0.26 -12.07
N VAL A 575 -6.60 -0.43 -12.22
CA VAL A 575 -7.27 -0.60 -13.52
C VAL A 575 -8.63 0.09 -13.49
N ARG A 576 -8.92 0.91 -14.52
CA ARG A 576 -10.20 1.63 -14.66
C ARG A 576 -10.66 1.70 -16.12
N LEU A 577 -11.97 1.82 -16.31
CA LEU A 577 -12.61 2.01 -17.61
C LEU A 577 -12.96 3.48 -17.86
N PHE A 578 -12.58 3.99 -19.02
CA PHE A 578 -12.85 5.36 -19.43
C PHE A 578 -13.39 5.45 -20.85
N GLN A 579 -14.24 6.44 -21.11
CA GLN A 579 -14.68 6.84 -22.44
C GLN A 579 -14.10 8.20 -22.80
N ARG A 580 -13.69 8.36 -24.05
CA ARG A 580 -13.24 9.65 -24.58
C ARG A 580 -14.43 10.43 -25.13
N ARG A 581 -14.82 11.53 -24.47
CA ARG A 581 -15.85 12.46 -24.98
C ARG A 581 -15.21 13.72 -25.56
N LYS A 582 -15.73 14.19 -26.69
CA LYS A 582 -15.42 15.52 -27.24
C LYS A 582 -16.46 16.49 -26.68
N ILE A 583 -16.03 17.45 -25.85
CA ILE A 583 -16.90 18.54 -25.42
C ILE A 583 -16.51 19.78 -26.22
N SER A 584 -17.46 20.34 -26.97
CA SER A 584 -17.25 21.53 -27.78
C SER A 584 -17.45 22.78 -26.93
N PHE A 585 -16.39 23.35 -26.38
CA PHE A 585 -16.41 24.69 -25.76
C PHE A 585 -15.14 25.45 -26.14
N LYS A 586 -15.24 26.33 -27.17
CA LYS A 586 -14.29 27.36 -27.68
C LYS A 586 -12.77 27.03 -27.83
N LYS A 587 -12.26 25.96 -27.23
CA LYS A 587 -10.98 25.27 -27.47
C LYS A 587 -11.27 23.78 -27.30
N THR A 588 -11.06 22.97 -28.34
CA THR A 588 -11.35 21.53 -28.35
C THR A 588 -10.46 20.76 -27.36
N ARG A 589 -10.86 20.68 -26.09
CA ARG A 589 -10.23 19.80 -25.09
C ARG A 589 -10.97 18.46 -25.07
N LYS A 590 -10.21 17.37 -25.20
CA LYS A 590 -10.72 15.99 -25.15
C LYS A 590 -10.59 15.50 -23.70
N PHE A 591 -11.68 15.05 -23.09
CA PHE A 591 -11.69 14.56 -21.71
C PHE A 591 -11.98 13.05 -21.66
N PHE A 592 -11.44 12.38 -20.65
CA PHE A 592 -11.77 10.99 -20.30
C PHE A 592 -12.82 11.02 -19.18
N VAL A 593 -13.96 10.37 -19.41
CA VAL A 593 -15.05 10.25 -18.43
C VAL A 593 -15.13 8.78 -18.01
N PRO A 594 -15.28 8.45 -16.72
CA PRO A 594 -15.48 7.06 -16.30
C PRO A 594 -16.73 6.48 -16.96
N ILE A 595 -16.69 5.20 -17.33
CA ILE A 595 -17.84 4.48 -17.87
C ILE A 595 -18.66 3.98 -16.67
N PHE A 596 -19.92 4.42 -16.53
CA PHE A 596 -20.77 4.03 -15.41
C PHE A 596 -21.58 2.75 -15.68
N SER A 597 -21.90 2.47 -16.94
CA SER A 597 -22.63 1.27 -17.38
C SER A 597 -21.78 -0.01 -17.29
N TRP A 598 -20.48 0.11 -17.02
CA TRP A 598 -19.56 -1.01 -16.87
C TRP A 598 -18.65 -0.80 -15.66
N PHE A 599 -18.25 -1.88 -15.02
CA PHE A 599 -17.17 -1.86 -14.05
C PHE A 599 -16.26 -3.06 -14.26
N VAL A 600 -15.02 -2.94 -13.81
CA VAL A 600 -14.07 -4.05 -13.77
C VAL A 600 -14.00 -4.58 -12.35
N SER A 601 -13.67 -5.86 -12.16
CA SER A 601 -13.37 -6.43 -10.85
C SER A 601 -12.44 -5.46 -10.11
N SER A 602 -12.92 -4.88 -9.01
CA SER A 602 -12.17 -3.91 -8.21
C SER A 602 -10.81 -4.51 -7.87
N SER A 603 -9.78 -4.08 -8.60
CA SER A 603 -8.44 -4.60 -8.48
C SER A 603 -7.88 -4.03 -7.19
N LYS A 604 -7.73 -4.85 -6.15
CA LYS A 604 -6.63 -4.63 -5.20
C LYS A 604 -5.40 -4.30 -6.02
N ASN A 605 -4.70 -3.26 -5.64
CA ASN A 605 -3.56 -2.79 -6.38
C ASN A 605 -2.60 -3.97 -6.66
N VAL A 606 -2.30 -4.22 -7.94
CA VAL A 606 -1.44 -5.33 -8.33
C VAL A 606 0.00 -4.81 -8.37
N ILE A 607 0.89 -5.48 -7.64
CA ILE A 607 2.31 -5.14 -7.63
C ILE A 607 2.96 -5.79 -8.85
N ILE A 608 3.49 -4.96 -9.75
CA ILE A 608 4.31 -5.41 -10.87
C ILE A 608 5.73 -5.67 -10.36
N SER A 609 6.24 -6.87 -10.63
CA SER A 609 7.60 -7.27 -10.24
C SER A 609 8.68 -6.68 -11.15
N GLN A 610 9.83 -6.37 -10.55
CA GLN A 610 11.04 -5.92 -11.24
C GLN A 610 11.69 -7.01 -12.13
N LYS A 611 11.53 -8.30 -11.81
CA LYS A 611 12.28 -9.38 -12.46
C LYS A 611 11.56 -9.99 -13.66
N LYS A 612 10.23 -10.10 -13.60
CA LYS A 612 9.40 -10.80 -14.60
C LYS A 612 8.13 -10.02 -14.90
N CYS A 613 7.58 -10.29 -16.08
CA CYS A 613 6.31 -9.72 -16.48
C CYS A 613 5.20 -10.25 -15.58
N SER A 614 4.36 -9.34 -15.13
CA SER A 614 3.29 -9.64 -14.17
C SER A 614 1.98 -9.75 -14.93
N ILE A 615 1.21 -10.81 -14.66
CA ILE A 615 -0.08 -11.03 -15.31
C ILE A 615 -1.15 -10.37 -14.44
N VAL A 616 -1.83 -9.36 -14.99
CA VAL A 616 -2.93 -8.66 -14.34
C VAL A 616 -4.25 -9.22 -14.88
N PRO A 617 -5.00 -10.01 -14.10
CA PRO A 617 -6.32 -10.48 -14.48
C PRO A 617 -7.36 -9.37 -14.29
N VAL A 618 -8.11 -9.04 -15.33
CA VAL A 618 -9.15 -8.01 -15.31
C VAL A 618 -10.46 -8.62 -15.77
N THR A 619 -11.47 -8.69 -14.89
CA THR A 619 -12.80 -9.20 -15.25
C THR A 619 -13.77 -8.04 -15.46
N PHE A 620 -14.58 -8.11 -16.52
CA PHE A 620 -15.49 -7.03 -16.91
C PHE A 620 -16.93 -7.37 -16.53
N PHE A 621 -17.67 -6.39 -16.02
CA PHE A 621 -19.07 -6.53 -15.60
C PHE A 621 -19.90 -5.39 -16.16
N LYS A 622 -21.11 -5.70 -16.64
CA LYS A 622 -22.08 -4.72 -17.15
C LYS A 622 -23.08 -4.40 -16.03
N ARG A 623 -23.40 -3.12 -15.84
CA ARG A 623 -24.46 -2.67 -14.94
C ARG A 623 -25.81 -2.60 -15.67
N LYS A 624 -26.89 -2.61 -14.90
CA LYS A 624 -28.27 -2.57 -15.41
C LYS A 624 -28.63 -1.27 -16.15
N ASP A 625 -27.87 -0.19 -15.94
CA ASP A 625 -28.14 1.11 -16.54
C ASP A 625 -27.59 1.20 -17.98
N ASP A 626 -28.49 1.44 -18.93
CA ASP A 626 -28.20 1.78 -20.32
C ASP A 626 -27.72 3.24 -20.41
N ASP A 627 -26.41 3.44 -20.50
CA ASP A 627 -25.86 4.67 -21.05
C ASP A 627 -25.26 4.37 -22.42
N ASN A 628 -26.09 4.54 -23.45
CA ASN A 628 -25.76 4.44 -24.87
C ASN A 628 -24.85 5.61 -25.28
N SER A 629 -23.65 5.63 -24.74
CA SER A 629 -22.72 6.73 -24.92
C SER A 629 -21.84 6.49 -26.16
N LEU A 630 -21.96 7.39 -27.14
CA LEU A 630 -21.08 7.40 -28.31
C LEU A 630 -19.68 7.93 -27.94
N GLY A 631 -18.67 7.06 -28.02
CA GLY A 631 -17.28 7.44 -27.87
C GLY A 631 -16.33 6.24 -27.77
N ASN A 632 -15.06 6.43 -28.12
CA ASN A 632 -14.03 5.39 -27.97
C ASN A 632 -13.84 5.05 -26.49
N LYS A 633 -13.98 3.77 -26.15
CA LYS A 633 -13.82 3.20 -24.81
C LYS A 633 -12.37 2.69 -24.64
N TYR A 634 -11.81 2.86 -23.45
CA TYR A 634 -10.44 2.51 -23.12
C TYR A 634 -10.38 1.85 -21.74
N LEU A 635 -9.65 0.75 -21.64
CA LEU A 635 -9.13 0.25 -20.38
C LEU A 635 -7.83 1.01 -20.08
N VAL A 636 -7.82 1.73 -18.97
CA VAL A 636 -6.67 2.52 -18.53
C VAL A 636 -6.09 1.89 -17.29
N ILE A 637 -4.84 1.48 -17.39
CA ILE A 637 -4.05 0.94 -16.29
C ILE A 637 -3.09 2.04 -15.87
N THR A 638 -3.26 2.51 -14.64
CA THR A 638 -2.45 3.60 -14.09
C THR A 638 -1.55 3.09 -12.98
N GLY A 639 -0.30 3.51 -12.98
CA GLY A 639 0.55 3.36 -11.80
C GLY A 639 -0.04 4.17 -10.64
N ARG A 640 0.04 3.66 -9.40
CA ARG A 640 -0.30 4.41 -8.20
C ARG A 640 0.76 5.50 -8.04
N GLN A 641 0.31 6.74 -8.09
CA GLN A 641 1.09 7.86 -7.58
C GLN A 641 0.30 8.46 -6.44
N GLN A 642 0.95 8.71 -5.31
CA GLN A 642 0.24 9.09 -4.10
C GLN A 642 -0.38 10.50 -4.18
N TYR A 643 0.02 11.41 -5.10
CA TYR A 643 -0.37 12.82 -4.97
C TYR A 643 -0.39 13.67 -6.26
N THR A 644 -1.09 13.34 -7.35
CA THR A 644 -1.32 14.30 -8.47
C THR A 644 -2.49 13.97 -9.42
N VAL A 645 -2.99 15.02 -10.09
CA VAL A 645 -4.18 15.05 -10.98
C VAL A 645 -3.89 14.62 -12.43
N GLU A 646 -2.62 14.50 -12.83
CA GLU A 646 -2.22 13.95 -14.13
C GLU A 646 -1.42 12.68 -13.92
N PHE A 647 -1.81 11.56 -14.55
CA PHE A 647 -1.09 10.29 -14.43
C PHE A 647 -0.10 10.19 -15.61
N PRO A 648 1.22 10.31 -15.41
CA PRO A 648 2.21 10.15 -16.50
C PRO A 648 2.36 8.67 -16.89
N GLN A 649 2.03 7.76 -15.96
CA GLN A 649 2.11 6.32 -16.15
C GLN A 649 0.74 5.75 -16.48
N GLN A 650 0.37 5.77 -17.77
CA GLN A 650 -0.87 5.15 -18.24
C GLN A 650 -0.59 4.20 -19.39
N LEU A 651 -1.01 2.95 -19.23
CA LEU A 651 -1.22 2.04 -20.35
C LEU A 651 -2.69 2.13 -20.76
N LYS A 652 -2.94 2.51 -22.01
CA LYS A 652 -4.29 2.63 -22.58
C LYS A 652 -4.52 1.54 -23.59
N LEU A 653 -5.47 0.66 -23.32
CA LEU A 653 -5.88 -0.39 -24.23
C LEU A 653 -7.25 0.01 -24.80
N PRO A 654 -7.40 0.19 -26.11
CA PRO A 654 -8.69 0.48 -26.69
C PRO A 654 -9.53 -0.81 -26.64
N VAL A 655 -10.76 -0.68 -26.14
CA VAL A 655 -11.67 -1.81 -25.93
C VAL A 655 -13.01 -1.51 -26.58
N ASP A 656 -13.60 -2.51 -27.20
CA ASP A 656 -14.97 -2.48 -27.70
C ASP A 656 -15.81 -3.33 -26.75
N LEU A 657 -16.68 -2.66 -25.97
CA LEU A 657 -17.54 -3.33 -24.98
C LEU A 657 -18.86 -3.67 -25.65
N GLU A 658 -19.09 -4.96 -25.86
CA GLU A 658 -20.30 -5.51 -26.50
C GLU A 658 -21.47 -5.54 -25.53
N GLU A 659 -22.64 -5.13 -26.02
CA GLU A 659 -23.84 -5.04 -25.19
C GLU A 659 -24.56 -6.37 -25.03
N ASP A 660 -24.47 -7.21 -26.05
CA ASP A 660 -25.10 -8.53 -26.13
C ASP A 660 -24.12 -9.64 -25.75
N CYS A 661 -24.65 -10.71 -25.15
CA CYS A 661 -23.85 -11.90 -24.87
C CYS A 661 -23.57 -12.68 -26.18
N PRO A 662 -22.42 -13.36 -26.27
CA PRO A 662 -22.11 -14.15 -27.44
C PRO A 662 -23.06 -15.36 -27.54
N ILE A 663 -23.19 -15.92 -28.75
CA ILE A 663 -24.11 -17.03 -29.03
C ILE A 663 -23.87 -18.21 -28.06
N GLY A 664 -24.95 -18.75 -27.47
CA GLY A 664 -24.86 -19.81 -26.47
C GLY A 664 -24.76 -19.30 -25.02
N PHE A 665 -24.76 -17.99 -24.81
CA PHE A 665 -24.83 -17.34 -23.49
C PHE A 665 -26.07 -16.46 -23.37
N GLN A 666 -26.49 -16.24 -22.13
CA GLN A 666 -27.54 -15.29 -21.77
C GLN A 666 -27.02 -14.33 -20.72
N PHE A 667 -27.41 -13.05 -20.83
CA PHE A 667 -27.01 -12.03 -19.87
C PHE A 667 -27.75 -12.24 -18.53
N ASP A 668 -26.99 -12.36 -17.46
CA ASP A 668 -27.49 -12.40 -16.09
C ASP A 668 -27.46 -10.98 -15.52
N THR A 669 -28.64 -10.40 -15.29
CA THR A 669 -28.79 -9.03 -14.81
C THR A 669 -28.35 -8.83 -13.37
N ASP A 670 -28.35 -9.89 -12.54
CA ASP A 670 -28.06 -9.80 -11.11
C ASP A 670 -26.54 -9.81 -10.88
N MET A 671 -25.80 -10.58 -11.69
CA MET A 671 -24.34 -10.61 -11.65
C MET A 671 -23.65 -9.70 -12.64
N GLY A 672 -24.34 -9.21 -13.67
CA GLY A 672 -23.75 -8.37 -14.72
C GLY A 672 -22.77 -9.14 -15.63
N ILE A 673 -22.98 -10.44 -15.81
CA ILE A 673 -22.12 -11.35 -16.58
C ILE A 673 -22.93 -12.16 -17.60
N CYS A 674 -22.26 -12.69 -18.62
CA CYS A 674 -22.85 -13.69 -19.52
C CYS A 674 -22.71 -15.09 -18.92
N LYS A 675 -23.83 -15.77 -18.69
CA LYS A 675 -23.88 -17.19 -18.25
C LYS A 675 -24.21 -18.11 -19.42
N CYS A 676 -23.94 -19.41 -19.27
CA CYS A 676 -24.43 -20.42 -20.20
C CYS A 676 -25.93 -20.21 -20.47
N SER A 677 -26.33 -20.27 -21.73
CA SER A 677 -27.75 -20.24 -22.10
C SER A 677 -28.50 -21.38 -21.39
N PRO A 678 -29.69 -21.15 -20.82
CA PRO A 678 -30.50 -22.18 -20.18
C PRO A 678 -30.84 -23.35 -21.11
N ILE A 679 -30.81 -23.14 -22.44
CA ILE A 679 -31.01 -24.20 -23.44
C ILE A 679 -30.00 -25.34 -23.25
N LEU A 680 -28.79 -25.03 -22.80
CA LEU A 680 -27.75 -26.02 -22.52
C LEU A 680 -28.07 -26.94 -21.32
N ASN A 681 -29.04 -26.60 -20.48
CA ASN A 681 -29.51 -27.48 -19.41
C ASN A 681 -30.30 -28.69 -19.95
N ASN A 682 -30.68 -28.68 -21.24
CA ASN A 682 -31.32 -29.83 -21.90
C ASN A 682 -30.32 -30.95 -22.24
N LEU A 683 -29.03 -30.75 -21.96
CA LEU A 683 -28.02 -31.79 -22.05
C LEU A 683 -28.06 -32.67 -20.80
N ASP A 684 -27.70 -33.93 -20.93
CA ASP A 684 -27.63 -34.89 -19.80
C ASP A 684 -26.50 -34.57 -18.79
N TYR A 685 -25.83 -33.44 -18.95
CA TYR A 685 -24.76 -32.96 -18.09
C TYR A 685 -24.77 -31.43 -18.01
N ILE A 686 -24.09 -30.89 -16.99
CA ILE A 686 -23.94 -29.45 -16.82
C ILE A 686 -22.69 -28.99 -17.58
N PRO A 687 -22.82 -28.19 -18.66
CA PRO A 687 -21.67 -27.72 -19.40
C PRO A 687 -20.91 -26.63 -18.65
N PHE A 688 -19.58 -26.68 -18.72
CA PHE A 688 -18.73 -25.58 -18.29
C PHE A 688 -18.50 -24.64 -19.48
N CYS A 689 -19.13 -23.46 -19.46
CA CYS A 689 -18.95 -22.46 -20.51
C CYS A 689 -17.93 -21.41 -20.09
N LYS A 690 -16.91 -21.20 -20.90
CA LYS A 690 -15.91 -20.15 -20.68
C LYS A 690 -15.67 -19.35 -21.96
N ILE A 691 -15.76 -18.03 -21.84
CA ILE A 691 -15.42 -17.06 -22.88
C ILE A 691 -13.91 -16.80 -22.79
N THR A 692 -13.12 -17.29 -23.74
CA THR A 692 -11.66 -17.11 -23.75
C THR A 692 -11.21 -16.31 -24.98
N LEU A 693 -10.26 -15.38 -24.80
CA LEU A 693 -9.63 -14.62 -25.88
C LEU A 693 -8.20 -15.14 -26.11
N HIS A 694 -7.84 -15.47 -27.35
CA HIS A 694 -6.48 -15.80 -27.73
C HIS A 694 -5.84 -14.63 -28.50
N LEU A 695 -5.03 -13.83 -27.80
CA LEU A 695 -4.43 -12.58 -28.30
C LEU A 695 -3.46 -12.72 -29.49
N ASN A 696 -3.09 -13.94 -29.90
CA ASN A 696 -2.08 -14.15 -30.95
C ASN A 696 -2.65 -14.27 -32.37
N GLN A 697 -3.97 -14.25 -32.52
CA GLN A 697 -4.66 -14.36 -33.79
C GLN A 697 -5.93 -13.50 -33.67
N ASN A 698 -6.23 -12.64 -34.63
CA ASN A 698 -7.42 -11.77 -34.69
C ASN A 698 -8.74 -12.56 -34.58
N SER A 699 -9.04 -13.10 -33.41
CA SER A 699 -10.00 -14.18 -33.24
C SER A 699 -11.02 -13.83 -32.16
N PHE A 700 -12.27 -14.01 -32.59
CA PHE A 700 -13.49 -13.99 -31.81
C PHE A 700 -13.34 -14.77 -30.50
N PRO A 701 -14.12 -14.43 -29.45
CA PRO A 701 -14.16 -15.21 -28.23
C PRO A 701 -14.36 -16.69 -28.56
N VAL A 702 -13.38 -17.53 -28.21
CA VAL A 702 -13.57 -18.97 -28.26
C VAL A 702 -14.40 -19.33 -27.05
N ILE A 703 -15.68 -19.57 -27.30
CA ILE A 703 -16.55 -20.24 -26.34
C ILE A 703 -16.10 -21.68 -26.32
N SER A 704 -15.64 -22.13 -25.16
CA SER A 704 -15.34 -23.54 -24.92
C SER A 704 -16.46 -24.13 -24.08
N ILE A 705 -17.12 -25.16 -24.61
CA ILE A 705 -18.05 -26.01 -23.85
C ILE A 705 -17.39 -27.38 -23.75
N SER A 706 -16.93 -27.75 -22.55
CA SER A 706 -16.25 -29.02 -22.31
C SER A 706 -17.25 -30.16 -22.08
N LYS A 707 -17.11 -31.26 -22.82
CA LYS A 707 -17.85 -32.50 -22.57
C LYS A 707 -17.24 -33.29 -21.40
N PRO A 708 -18.04 -33.90 -20.51
CA PRO A 708 -17.52 -34.64 -19.35
C PRO A 708 -17.00 -36.04 -19.72
N SER A 709 -17.42 -36.63 -20.83
CA SER A 709 -16.95 -37.96 -21.26
C SER A 709 -16.87 -38.12 -22.79
N ASN A 710 -16.13 -39.13 -23.22
CA ASN A 710 -16.01 -39.50 -24.63
C ASN A 710 -17.25 -40.21 -25.18
N PHE A 711 -18.21 -40.59 -24.34
CA PHE A 711 -19.33 -41.47 -24.70
C PHE A 711 -20.64 -40.74 -25.03
N ILE A 712 -20.73 -39.43 -24.82
CA ILE A 712 -21.96 -38.66 -25.03
C ILE A 712 -21.94 -38.04 -26.44
N THR A 713 -22.93 -38.40 -27.26
CA THR A 713 -23.11 -37.84 -28.62
C THR A 713 -24.04 -36.64 -28.57
N VAL A 714 -23.47 -35.46 -28.34
CA VAL A 714 -24.23 -34.19 -28.31
C VAL A 714 -24.13 -33.48 -29.64
N TRP A 715 -25.24 -32.90 -30.09
CA TRP A 715 -25.23 -31.91 -31.16
C TRP A 715 -25.48 -30.51 -30.60
N ILE A 716 -24.65 -29.56 -31.05
CA ILE A 716 -24.82 -28.13 -30.80
C ILE A 716 -24.67 -27.45 -32.16
N GLY A 717 -25.63 -26.61 -32.55
CA GLY A 717 -25.59 -25.97 -33.86
C GLY A 717 -26.46 -24.73 -33.97
N LEU A 718 -26.28 -24.02 -35.08
CA LEU A 718 -27.11 -22.88 -35.46
C LEU A 718 -28.24 -23.38 -36.36
N ILE A 719 -29.47 -23.01 -36.03
CA ILE A 719 -30.68 -23.35 -36.79
C ILE A 719 -31.18 -22.06 -37.45
N SER A 720 -31.17 -22.00 -38.78
CA SER A 720 -31.74 -20.88 -39.52
C SER A 720 -33.24 -21.08 -39.74
N ASN A 721 -34.04 -20.04 -39.55
CA ASN A 721 -35.50 -20.08 -39.78
C ASN A 721 -35.93 -19.46 -41.13
N GLY A 722 -35.01 -19.35 -42.11
CA GLY A 722 -35.30 -18.75 -43.42
C GLY A 722 -35.50 -17.23 -43.41
N THR A 723 -35.78 -16.63 -42.26
CA THR A 723 -35.50 -15.22 -41.93
C THR A 723 -34.05 -15.13 -41.43
N ASN A 724 -33.32 -14.04 -41.70
CA ASN A 724 -31.89 -13.84 -41.37
C ASN A 724 -31.46 -14.00 -39.88
N SER A 725 -32.30 -14.58 -39.02
CA SER A 725 -32.05 -14.95 -37.63
C SER A 725 -31.62 -16.42 -37.51
N SER A 726 -30.44 -16.68 -36.94
CA SER A 726 -30.00 -18.00 -36.51
C SER A 726 -30.31 -18.21 -35.02
N TYR A 727 -30.84 -19.38 -34.68
CA TYR A 727 -31.13 -19.81 -33.31
C TYR A 727 -30.09 -20.81 -32.84
N PHE A 728 -29.70 -20.74 -31.57
CA PHE A 728 -28.81 -21.73 -30.97
C PHE A 728 -29.61 -22.95 -30.50
N GLY A 729 -29.31 -24.12 -31.08
CA GLY A 729 -29.98 -25.38 -30.77
C GLY A 729 -29.03 -26.41 -30.15
N VAL A 730 -29.56 -27.25 -29.26
CA VAL A 730 -28.83 -28.35 -28.65
C VAL A 730 -29.67 -29.63 -28.65
N SER A 731 -29.01 -30.77 -28.70
CA SER A 731 -29.63 -32.09 -28.56
C SER A 731 -28.70 -33.02 -27.82
N SER A 732 -29.25 -33.76 -26.84
CA SER A 732 -28.54 -34.78 -26.07
C SER A 732 -28.17 -36.02 -26.88
N SER A 733 -28.73 -36.19 -28.09
CA SER A 733 -28.47 -37.33 -28.96
C SER A 733 -28.12 -36.92 -30.39
N CYS A 734 -26.97 -37.40 -30.88
CA CYS A 734 -26.53 -37.31 -32.28
C CYS A 734 -25.70 -38.54 -32.67
N TYR A 735 -26.28 -39.71 -32.50
CA TYR A 735 -25.55 -40.98 -32.48
C TYR A 735 -24.99 -41.42 -33.85
N ILE A 736 -25.59 -41.00 -34.96
CA ILE A 736 -25.29 -41.55 -36.30
C ILE A 736 -24.52 -40.58 -37.22
N TYR A 737 -24.74 -39.26 -37.06
CA TYR A 737 -24.28 -38.27 -38.05
C TYR A 737 -23.28 -37.25 -37.50
N CYS A 738 -22.99 -37.30 -36.19
CA CYS A 738 -22.00 -36.44 -35.56
C CYS A 738 -20.64 -37.14 -35.41
N SER A 739 -19.58 -36.34 -35.41
CA SER A 739 -18.21 -36.80 -35.22
C SER A 739 -17.99 -37.32 -33.82
N PHE A 740 -17.61 -38.60 -33.75
CA PHE A 740 -17.25 -39.29 -32.52
C PHE A 740 -15.74 -39.47 -32.46
N ASN A 741 -15.03 -38.45 -31.97
CA ASN A 741 -13.59 -38.56 -31.74
C ASN A 741 -13.24 -38.18 -30.29
N PRO A 742 -12.64 -39.09 -29.50
CA PRO A 742 -12.32 -38.86 -28.09
C PRO A 742 -11.28 -37.75 -27.87
N LYS A 743 -10.49 -37.41 -28.90
CA LYS A 743 -9.49 -36.32 -28.86
C LYS A 743 -10.14 -34.92 -28.80
N TYR A 744 -11.36 -34.77 -29.29
CA TYR A 744 -12.05 -33.48 -29.40
C TYR A 744 -13.13 -33.39 -28.31
N THR A 745 -12.89 -32.54 -27.32
CA THR A 745 -13.66 -32.45 -26.07
C THR A 745 -14.31 -31.09 -25.85
N THR A 746 -14.01 -30.12 -26.72
CA THR A 746 -14.44 -28.73 -26.57
C THR A 746 -15.18 -28.26 -27.82
N PHE A 747 -16.41 -27.79 -27.68
CA PHE A 747 -17.05 -27.04 -28.77
C PHE A 747 -16.46 -25.64 -28.86
N VAL A 748 -16.17 -25.18 -30.07
CA VAL A 748 -15.71 -23.82 -30.40
C VAL A 748 -16.79 -23.16 -31.24
N VAL A 749 -17.46 -22.16 -30.66
CA VAL A 749 -18.50 -21.37 -31.33
C VAL A 749 -17.87 -20.13 -31.95
N ASN A 750 -18.04 -19.96 -33.25
CA ASN A 750 -17.78 -18.73 -34.00
C ASN A 750 -19.12 -18.10 -34.44
N GLU A 751 -19.12 -16.84 -34.86
CA GLU A 751 -20.35 -16.11 -35.26
C GLU A 751 -21.19 -16.88 -36.30
N SER A 752 -20.54 -17.62 -37.21
CA SER A 752 -21.19 -18.33 -38.30
C SER A 752 -21.11 -19.86 -38.22
N GLU A 753 -20.30 -20.44 -37.34
CA GLU A 753 -20.00 -21.88 -37.37
C GLU A 753 -19.64 -22.43 -35.98
N ILE A 754 -20.01 -23.68 -35.71
CA ILE A 754 -19.65 -24.40 -34.49
C ILE A 754 -18.82 -25.63 -34.85
N THR A 755 -17.63 -25.74 -34.27
CA THR A 755 -16.65 -26.82 -34.53
C THR A 755 -16.27 -27.54 -33.24
N LEU A 756 -15.71 -28.74 -33.35
CA LEU A 756 -15.14 -29.50 -32.26
C LEU A 756 -13.62 -29.32 -32.23
N ALA A 757 -13.05 -29.00 -31.08
CA ALA A 757 -11.62 -28.76 -30.90
C ALA A 757 -11.02 -29.64 -29.80
N ASN A 758 -9.71 -29.83 -29.87
CA ASN A 758 -8.95 -30.43 -28.80
C ASN A 758 -8.78 -29.42 -27.65
N SER A 759 -9.11 -29.83 -26.41
CA SER A 759 -8.97 -28.97 -25.23
C SER A 759 -7.54 -28.47 -24.98
N SER A 760 -6.51 -29.21 -25.40
CA SER A 760 -5.11 -28.80 -25.23
C SER A 760 -4.59 -27.89 -26.36
N ASN A 761 -5.22 -27.92 -27.53
CA ASN A 761 -4.86 -27.10 -28.68
C ASN A 761 -6.11 -26.76 -29.50
N ILE A 762 -6.68 -25.59 -29.22
CA ILE A 762 -7.92 -25.09 -29.85
C ILE A 762 -7.76 -24.91 -31.37
N SER A 763 -6.53 -24.83 -31.91
CA SER A 763 -6.29 -24.72 -33.36
C SER A 763 -6.51 -26.04 -34.10
N ASP A 764 -6.51 -27.18 -33.39
CA ASP A 764 -6.83 -28.50 -33.94
C ASP A 764 -8.34 -28.72 -33.86
N ARG A 765 -9.04 -28.51 -34.99
CA ARG A 765 -10.50 -28.49 -35.08
C ARG A 765 -11.04 -29.43 -36.15
N ILE A 766 -12.24 -29.95 -35.92
CA ILE A 766 -13.01 -30.76 -36.86
C ILE A 766 -14.47 -30.30 -36.88
N ASN A 767 -15.19 -30.60 -37.96
CA ASN A 767 -16.62 -30.31 -38.06
C ASN A 767 -17.42 -31.26 -37.16
N ILE A 768 -18.57 -30.77 -36.67
CA ILE A 768 -19.49 -31.58 -35.87
C ILE A 768 -20.11 -32.69 -36.72
N CYS A 769 -20.44 -32.39 -37.98
CA CYS A 769 -21.05 -33.33 -38.90
C CYS A 769 -19.99 -34.10 -39.70
N ILE A 770 -20.21 -35.41 -39.90
CA ILE A 770 -19.33 -36.28 -40.70
C ILE A 770 -19.89 -36.51 -42.10
N ASP A 771 -19.04 -36.99 -43.02
CA ASP A 771 -19.43 -37.58 -44.31
C ASP A 771 -20.34 -36.71 -45.20
N ASN A 772 -19.96 -35.44 -45.37
CA ASN A 772 -20.65 -34.46 -46.23
C ASN A 772 -22.07 -34.12 -45.76
N ARG A 773 -22.26 -34.03 -44.44
CA ARG A 773 -23.52 -33.63 -43.81
C ARG A 773 -23.49 -32.23 -43.22
N GLU A 774 -24.66 -31.63 -43.13
CA GLU A 774 -24.91 -30.34 -42.51
C GLU A 774 -26.31 -30.27 -41.86
N GLY A 775 -26.65 -29.09 -41.34
CA GLY A 775 -27.97 -28.79 -40.80
C GLY A 775 -28.24 -29.36 -39.40
N PRO A 776 -29.49 -29.21 -38.90
CA PRO A 776 -29.90 -29.69 -37.58
C PRO A 776 -29.63 -31.19 -37.41
N LEU A 777 -28.97 -31.57 -36.32
CA LEU A 777 -28.55 -32.95 -36.02
C LEU A 777 -27.70 -33.62 -37.12
N CYS A 778 -27.09 -32.84 -38.01
CA CYS A 778 -26.38 -33.34 -39.19
C CYS A 778 -27.27 -34.21 -40.11
N SER A 779 -28.57 -33.97 -40.11
CA SER A 779 -29.54 -34.81 -40.85
C SER A 779 -29.59 -34.51 -42.36
N GLN A 780 -29.04 -33.38 -42.81
CA GLN A 780 -29.08 -32.95 -44.21
C GLN A 780 -27.75 -33.25 -44.90
N CYS A 781 -27.81 -33.54 -46.20
CA CYS A 781 -26.62 -33.62 -47.03
C CYS A 781 -26.28 -32.22 -47.54
N ILE A 782 -24.98 -31.92 -47.67
CA ILE A 782 -24.54 -30.67 -48.29
C ILE A 782 -25.07 -30.57 -49.73
N THR A 783 -25.20 -29.35 -50.23
CA THR A 783 -25.71 -29.09 -51.58
C THR A 783 -24.98 -29.91 -52.65
N GLY A 784 -25.72 -30.62 -53.51
CA GLY A 784 -25.17 -31.49 -54.56
C GLY A 784 -24.88 -32.92 -54.12
N TYR A 785 -25.13 -33.26 -52.85
CA TYR A 785 -25.03 -34.61 -52.32
C TYR A 785 -26.42 -35.12 -51.90
N SER A 786 -26.59 -36.43 -51.95
CA SER A 786 -27.83 -37.13 -51.63
C SER A 786 -27.59 -38.18 -50.56
N ALA A 787 -28.62 -38.45 -49.75
CA ALA A 787 -28.60 -39.56 -48.82
C ALA A 787 -28.49 -40.87 -49.61
N VAL A 788 -27.73 -41.84 -49.11
CA VAL A 788 -27.64 -43.18 -49.70
C VAL A 788 -28.29 -44.22 -48.81
N PHE A 789 -28.91 -45.22 -49.42
CA PHE A 789 -29.47 -46.35 -48.69
C PHE A 789 -28.34 -47.19 -48.11
N GLY A 790 -28.47 -47.65 -46.85
CA GLY A 790 -27.48 -48.54 -46.26
C GLY A 790 -26.25 -47.92 -45.59
N SER A 791 -26.06 -46.61 -45.70
CA SER A 791 -24.92 -45.91 -45.11
C SER A 791 -25.36 -44.56 -44.52
N PRO A 792 -24.68 -44.08 -43.46
CA PRO A 792 -24.83 -42.73 -42.97
C PRO A 792 -24.13 -41.71 -43.86
N GLU A 793 -23.31 -42.07 -44.85
CA GLU A 793 -22.61 -41.09 -45.70
C GLU A 793 -23.58 -40.36 -46.65
N CYS A 794 -23.24 -39.14 -47.06
CA CYS A 794 -23.88 -38.48 -48.21
C CYS A 794 -22.97 -38.58 -49.44
N LYS A 795 -23.52 -38.94 -50.60
CA LYS A 795 -22.76 -39.10 -51.87
C LYS A 795 -23.41 -38.35 -53.02
N GLN A 796 -22.62 -38.03 -54.03
CA GLN A 796 -23.14 -37.53 -55.30
C GLN A 796 -23.82 -38.68 -56.03
N CYS A 797 -25.13 -38.60 -56.19
CA CYS A 797 -25.94 -39.64 -56.82
C CYS A 797 -26.39 -39.18 -58.22
N SER A 798 -26.71 -40.15 -59.07
CA SER A 798 -27.25 -39.91 -60.41
C SER A 798 -28.57 -40.65 -60.58
N ASN A 799 -29.50 -40.08 -61.33
CA ASN A 799 -30.82 -40.68 -61.58
C ASN A 799 -30.77 -41.99 -62.38
N TRP A 800 -29.61 -42.35 -62.95
CA TRP A 800 -29.40 -43.65 -63.61
C TRP A 800 -29.61 -44.84 -62.66
N TRP A 801 -29.41 -44.64 -61.36
CA TRP A 801 -29.56 -45.70 -60.38
C TRP A 801 -31.02 -46.09 -60.08
N LEU A 802 -32.03 -45.35 -60.58
CA LEU A 802 -33.43 -45.78 -60.52
C LEU A 802 -33.65 -47.14 -61.18
N LEU A 803 -32.81 -47.54 -62.14
CA LEU A 803 -32.85 -48.86 -62.76
C LEU A 803 -32.65 -50.00 -61.76
N THR A 804 -32.01 -49.74 -60.61
CA THR A 804 -31.88 -50.74 -59.54
C THR A 804 -33.23 -51.15 -58.94
N LEU A 805 -34.27 -50.31 -59.05
CA LEU A 805 -35.64 -50.67 -58.62
C LEU A 805 -36.18 -51.90 -59.38
N ILE A 806 -35.74 -52.13 -60.63
CA ILE A 806 -36.09 -53.32 -61.40
C ILE A 806 -35.49 -54.57 -60.74
N VAL A 807 -34.24 -54.48 -60.31
CA VAL A 807 -33.58 -55.56 -59.55
C VAL A 807 -34.34 -55.83 -58.25
N TYR A 808 -34.76 -54.78 -57.54
CA TYR A 808 -35.57 -54.92 -56.33
C TYR A 808 -36.93 -55.59 -56.59
N ALA A 809 -37.65 -55.17 -57.64
CA ALA A 809 -38.92 -55.75 -58.04
C ALA A 809 -38.82 -57.23 -58.45
N VAL A 810 -37.66 -57.68 -58.96
CA VAL A 810 -37.43 -59.10 -59.25
C VAL A 810 -36.94 -59.87 -58.02
N SER A 811 -36.15 -59.23 -57.16
CA SER A 811 -35.57 -59.85 -55.96
C SER A 811 -36.63 -60.28 -54.92
N GLY A 812 -37.74 -59.54 -54.80
CA GLY A 812 -38.79 -59.84 -53.83
C GLY A 812 -39.47 -61.20 -54.07
N PRO A 813 -40.05 -61.46 -55.26
CA PRO A 813 -40.60 -62.76 -55.62
C PRO A 813 -39.58 -63.90 -55.50
N LEU A 814 -38.31 -63.63 -55.87
CA LEU A 814 -37.23 -64.61 -55.79
C LEU A 814 -36.88 -64.96 -54.33
N LEU A 815 -36.89 -63.97 -53.43
CA LEU A 815 -36.72 -64.16 -51.99
C LEU A 815 -37.89 -64.94 -51.38
N VAL A 816 -39.14 -64.63 -51.75
CA VAL A 816 -40.33 -65.38 -51.31
C VAL A 816 -40.28 -66.83 -51.79
N TYR A 817 -39.90 -67.05 -53.05
CA TYR A 817 -39.69 -68.39 -53.61
C TYR A 817 -38.58 -69.15 -52.88
N LEU A 818 -37.46 -68.50 -52.57
CA LEU A 818 -36.36 -69.08 -51.83
C LEU A 818 -36.76 -69.46 -50.40
N LEU A 819 -37.47 -68.59 -49.69
CA LEU A 819 -38.01 -68.89 -48.34
C LEU A 819 -38.99 -70.07 -48.38
N TYR A 820 -39.85 -70.14 -49.40
CA TYR A 820 -40.77 -71.26 -49.62
C TYR A 820 -40.03 -72.57 -49.93
N ALA A 821 -39.06 -72.54 -50.85
CA ALA A 821 -38.26 -73.71 -51.23
C ALA A 821 -37.45 -74.28 -50.06
N LEU A 822 -36.95 -73.40 -49.18
CA LEU A 822 -36.21 -73.77 -47.97
C LEU A 822 -37.13 -74.14 -46.78
N LYS A 823 -38.46 -74.11 -46.94
CA LYS A 823 -39.47 -74.33 -45.88
C LYS A 823 -39.27 -73.44 -44.64
N LEU A 824 -38.67 -72.27 -44.84
CA LEU A 824 -38.41 -71.30 -43.79
C LEU A 824 -39.69 -70.48 -43.57
N THR A 825 -40.52 -70.89 -42.60
CA THR A 825 -41.72 -70.13 -42.21
C THR A 825 -41.38 -69.13 -41.11
N LEU A 826 -42.01 -67.95 -41.12
CA LEU A 826 -41.92 -66.94 -40.05
C LEU A 826 -42.32 -67.50 -38.66
N THR A 827 -43.10 -68.58 -38.65
CA THR A 827 -43.53 -69.31 -37.44
C THR A 827 -42.52 -70.35 -36.95
N SER A 828 -41.53 -70.74 -37.76
CA SER A 828 -40.41 -71.56 -37.32
C SER A 828 -39.43 -70.69 -36.52
N GLY A 829 -39.12 -71.09 -35.28
CA GLY A 829 -38.32 -70.29 -34.34
C GLY A 829 -36.92 -69.86 -34.84
N THR A 830 -36.42 -70.47 -35.92
CA THR A 830 -35.14 -70.14 -36.56
C THR A 830 -35.10 -68.73 -37.17
N ILE A 831 -36.11 -68.29 -37.94
CA ILE A 831 -36.09 -66.94 -38.55
C ILE A 831 -36.22 -65.85 -37.49
N ASN A 832 -37.13 -66.03 -36.52
CA ASN A 832 -37.27 -65.07 -35.42
C ASN A 832 -36.00 -64.97 -34.58
N SER A 833 -35.27 -66.07 -34.39
CA SER A 833 -33.96 -66.04 -33.72
C SER A 833 -32.93 -65.24 -34.52
N PHE A 834 -32.88 -65.38 -35.85
CA PHE A 834 -31.99 -64.58 -36.71
C PHE A 834 -32.36 -63.10 -36.75
N ILE A 835 -33.65 -62.76 -36.84
CA ILE A 835 -34.12 -61.37 -36.81
C ILE A 835 -33.83 -60.74 -35.45
N PHE A 836 -34.10 -61.45 -34.35
CA PHE A 836 -33.79 -60.98 -33.00
C PHE A 836 -32.28 -60.79 -32.80
N TYR A 837 -31.45 -61.71 -33.28
CA TYR A 837 -29.99 -61.58 -33.23
C TYR A 837 -29.47 -60.45 -34.11
N ALA A 838 -30.05 -60.23 -35.30
CA ALA A 838 -29.78 -59.11 -36.18
C ALA A 838 -30.11 -57.76 -35.51
N GLN A 839 -31.24 -57.68 -34.80
CA GLN A 839 -31.65 -56.50 -34.04
C GLN A 839 -30.72 -56.24 -32.84
N ILE A 840 -30.31 -57.29 -32.10
CA ILE A 840 -29.31 -57.14 -31.02
C ILE A 840 -27.98 -56.64 -31.58
N LEU A 841 -27.48 -57.19 -32.70
CA LEU A 841 -26.24 -56.72 -33.33
C LEU A 841 -26.34 -55.26 -33.78
N ALA A 842 -27.47 -54.83 -34.32
CA ALA A 842 -27.70 -53.43 -34.70
C ALA A 842 -27.71 -52.48 -33.48
N VAL A 843 -28.11 -52.96 -32.29
CA VAL A 843 -28.05 -52.19 -31.04
C VAL A 843 -26.65 -52.26 -30.37
N VAL A 844 -25.93 -53.35 -30.55
CA VAL A 844 -24.60 -53.62 -29.94
C VAL A 844 -23.45 -53.09 -30.79
N GLU A 845 -23.69 -52.55 -32.00
CA GLU A 845 -22.69 -51.82 -32.80
C GLU A 845 -22.23 -50.54 -32.08
N ASN A 846 -21.38 -50.76 -31.07
CA ASN A 846 -20.65 -49.76 -30.33
C ASN A 846 -19.40 -49.40 -31.17
N PRO A 847 -19.08 -48.11 -31.38
CA PRO A 847 -18.01 -47.69 -32.30
C PRO A 847 -16.59 -48.18 -31.96
N GLU A 848 -16.37 -48.73 -30.75
CA GLU A 848 -15.04 -49.18 -30.30
C GLU A 848 -14.60 -50.55 -30.86
N LEU A 849 -15.46 -51.32 -31.53
CA LEU A 849 -15.11 -52.64 -32.07
C LEU A 849 -14.43 -52.61 -33.46
N HIS A 850 -14.08 -51.42 -33.96
CA HIS A 850 -13.47 -51.26 -35.28
C HIS A 850 -12.01 -51.74 -35.42
N HIS A 851 -11.39 -52.30 -34.37
CA HIS A 851 -9.95 -52.62 -34.32
C HIS A 851 -9.59 -54.07 -33.91
N SER A 852 -10.49 -55.04 -34.09
CA SER A 852 -10.21 -56.44 -33.74
C SER A 852 -10.40 -57.40 -34.92
N TYR A 853 -9.50 -58.40 -35.03
CA TYR A 853 -9.50 -59.50 -36.00
C TYR A 853 -10.83 -60.31 -36.07
N LEU A 854 -11.76 -60.09 -35.14
CA LEU A 854 -13.16 -60.55 -35.18
C LEU A 854 -13.99 -59.96 -36.35
N PHE A 855 -13.51 -58.90 -37.01
CA PHE A 855 -14.23 -58.18 -38.06
C PHE A 855 -14.58 -59.04 -39.29
N ASN A 856 -13.74 -60.02 -39.65
CA ASN A 856 -13.99 -60.88 -40.82
C ASN A 856 -15.09 -61.93 -40.57
N PHE A 857 -15.24 -62.42 -39.33
CA PHE A 857 -16.33 -63.32 -38.96
C PHE A 857 -17.66 -62.55 -38.86
N ILE A 858 -17.58 -61.30 -38.40
CA ILE A 858 -18.70 -60.36 -38.37
C ILE A 858 -19.13 -59.99 -39.80
N LEU A 859 -18.24 -59.91 -40.79
CA LEU A 859 -18.57 -59.55 -42.19
C LEU A 859 -19.55 -60.53 -42.87
N LEU A 860 -19.35 -61.84 -42.67
CA LEU A 860 -20.26 -62.89 -43.16
C LEU A 860 -21.61 -62.83 -42.45
N SER A 861 -21.59 -62.63 -41.12
CA SER A 861 -22.81 -62.42 -40.35
C SER A 861 -23.53 -61.13 -40.73
N LYS A 862 -22.81 -60.07 -41.11
CA LYS A 862 -23.33 -58.76 -41.53
C LYS A 862 -24.07 -58.86 -42.85
N SER A 863 -23.56 -59.59 -43.83
CA SER A 863 -24.27 -59.80 -45.11
C SER A 863 -25.55 -60.60 -44.93
N ILE A 864 -25.54 -61.60 -44.03
CA ILE A 864 -26.73 -62.41 -43.70
C ILE A 864 -27.75 -61.59 -42.90
N VAL A 865 -27.29 -60.85 -41.89
CA VAL A 865 -28.09 -59.91 -41.09
C VAL A 865 -28.68 -58.81 -41.97
N ALA A 866 -27.91 -58.22 -42.89
CA ALA A 866 -28.36 -57.23 -43.86
C ALA A 866 -29.46 -57.76 -44.80
N LEU A 867 -29.35 -59.04 -45.21
CA LEU A 867 -30.37 -59.70 -46.03
C LEU A 867 -31.68 -59.90 -45.25
N PHE A 868 -31.61 -60.28 -43.97
CA PHE A 868 -32.79 -60.48 -43.12
C PHE A 868 -33.40 -59.18 -42.58
N ASN A 869 -32.59 -58.15 -42.31
CA ASN A 869 -33.05 -56.81 -41.93
C ASN A 869 -33.43 -55.94 -43.14
N LEU A 870 -33.26 -56.45 -44.38
CA LEU A 870 -33.47 -55.70 -45.62
C LEU A 870 -32.66 -54.39 -45.70
N SER A 871 -31.64 -54.29 -44.86
CA SER A 871 -30.74 -53.14 -44.74
C SER A 871 -29.44 -53.48 -45.47
N PHE A 872 -29.39 -53.25 -46.78
CA PHE A 872 -28.17 -53.45 -47.56
C PHE A 872 -27.07 -52.52 -47.02
N TYR A 873 -25.99 -53.05 -46.46
CA TYR A 873 -24.92 -52.26 -45.84
C TYR A 873 -24.01 -51.54 -46.86
N TYR A 874 -24.22 -51.76 -48.15
CA TYR A 874 -23.50 -51.05 -49.20
C TYR A 874 -24.21 -49.72 -49.51
N PRO A 875 -23.48 -48.59 -49.59
CA PRO A 875 -24.05 -47.29 -49.89
C PRO A 875 -24.64 -47.28 -51.30
N LEU A 876 -25.95 -47.43 -51.42
CA LEU A 876 -26.66 -47.40 -52.69
C LEU A 876 -27.29 -46.03 -52.92
N CYS A 877 -26.83 -45.37 -53.97
CA CYS A 877 -27.48 -44.18 -54.53
C CYS A 877 -28.72 -44.62 -55.31
N PHE A 878 -29.90 -44.07 -55.04
CA PHE A 878 -31.09 -44.32 -55.86
C PHE A 878 -31.33 -43.20 -56.89
N TYR A 879 -31.29 -41.94 -56.46
CA TYR A 879 -31.47 -40.78 -57.32
C TYR A 879 -30.91 -39.52 -56.65
N ASP A 880 -30.77 -38.46 -57.44
CA ASP A 880 -30.27 -37.16 -56.99
C ASP A 880 -31.34 -36.38 -56.21
N GLY A 881 -30.96 -35.81 -55.08
CA GLY A 881 -31.86 -35.09 -54.16
C GLY A 881 -32.58 -35.98 -53.14
N MET A 882 -32.17 -37.24 -52.95
CA MET A 882 -32.81 -38.12 -51.95
C MET A 882 -32.53 -37.64 -50.52
N SER A 883 -33.59 -37.41 -49.74
CA SER A 883 -33.52 -37.04 -48.31
C SER A 883 -33.56 -38.26 -47.37
N GLU A 884 -33.17 -38.10 -46.10
CA GLU A 884 -33.29 -39.18 -45.10
C GLU A 884 -34.74 -39.62 -44.87
N LEU A 885 -35.72 -38.70 -44.99
CA LEU A 885 -37.14 -39.05 -44.92
C LEU A 885 -37.55 -39.95 -46.09
N MET A 886 -37.11 -39.61 -47.31
CA MET A 886 -37.36 -40.43 -48.50
C MET A 886 -36.66 -41.79 -48.40
N LYS A 887 -35.41 -41.81 -47.95
CA LYS A 887 -34.66 -43.04 -47.66
C LYS A 887 -35.40 -43.94 -46.68
N SER A 888 -35.91 -43.38 -45.58
CA SER A 888 -36.69 -44.13 -44.58
C SER A 888 -38.02 -44.62 -45.17
N GLY A 889 -38.70 -43.80 -45.96
CA GLY A 889 -39.93 -44.17 -46.66
C GLY A 889 -39.74 -45.31 -47.67
N ILE A 890 -38.67 -45.27 -48.47
CA ILE A 890 -38.28 -46.35 -49.39
C ILE A 890 -37.94 -47.62 -48.60
N GLY A 891 -37.24 -47.47 -47.47
CA GLY A 891 -36.94 -48.58 -46.56
C GLY A 891 -38.18 -49.29 -46.03
N LEU A 892 -39.27 -48.56 -45.77
CA LEU A 892 -40.57 -49.14 -45.38
C LEU A 892 -41.35 -49.70 -46.58
N GLY A 893 -41.18 -49.12 -47.77
CA GLY A 893 -41.88 -49.55 -48.98
C GLY A 893 -41.60 -51.00 -49.37
N PHE A 894 -40.37 -51.48 -49.18
CA PHE A 894 -39.99 -52.85 -49.55
C PHE A 894 -40.66 -53.94 -48.68
N PRO A 895 -40.71 -53.82 -47.34
CA PRO A 895 -41.55 -54.69 -46.49
C PRO A 895 -43.03 -54.69 -46.89
N PHE A 896 -43.63 -53.53 -47.19
CA PHE A 896 -45.02 -53.46 -47.67
C PHE A 896 -45.21 -54.17 -49.01
N TYR A 897 -44.25 -54.03 -49.93
CA TYR A 897 -44.23 -54.74 -51.20
C TYR A 897 -44.15 -56.27 -51.02
N LEU A 898 -43.29 -56.76 -50.13
CA LEU A 898 -43.21 -58.19 -49.79
C LEU A 898 -44.50 -58.70 -49.12
N LEU A 899 -45.10 -57.93 -48.21
CA LEU A 899 -46.38 -58.27 -47.58
C LEU A 899 -47.48 -58.38 -48.63
N PHE A 900 -47.55 -57.43 -49.56
CA PHE A 900 -48.52 -57.45 -50.65
C PHE A 900 -48.38 -58.71 -51.51
N ILE A 901 -47.16 -59.07 -51.90
CA ILE A 901 -46.89 -60.31 -52.65
C ILE A 901 -47.28 -61.54 -51.85
N SER A 902 -46.96 -61.59 -50.55
CA SER A 902 -47.26 -62.73 -49.70
C SER A 902 -48.78 -62.93 -49.53
N ILE A 903 -49.53 -61.85 -49.31
CA ILE A 903 -51.00 -61.87 -49.25
C ILE A 903 -51.58 -62.33 -50.58
N PHE A 904 -51.08 -61.78 -51.70
CA PHE A 904 -51.53 -62.15 -53.03
C PHE A 904 -51.26 -63.62 -53.35
N CYS A 905 -50.07 -64.14 -53.03
CA CYS A 905 -49.74 -65.55 -53.21
C CYS A 905 -50.60 -66.48 -52.36
N LYS A 906 -50.97 -66.06 -51.14
CA LYS A 906 -51.86 -66.83 -50.25
C LYS A 906 -53.33 -66.77 -50.68
N ALA A 907 -53.76 -65.72 -51.40
CA ALA A 907 -55.09 -65.63 -51.98
C ALA A 907 -55.27 -66.46 -53.26
N VAL A 908 -54.15 -66.89 -53.88
CA VAL A 908 -54.11 -67.72 -55.10
C VAL A 908 -53.87 -69.21 -54.78
N GLN A 909 -53.57 -69.53 -53.51
CA GLN A 909 -53.43 -70.89 -52.97
C GLN A 909 -54.74 -71.34 -52.33
#